data_AF-A0A415USJ5-F1
#
_entry.id   AF-A0A415USJ5-F1
#
_cell.length_a   1.000
_cell.length_b   1.000
_cell.length_c   1.000
_cell.angle_alpha   90.00
_cell.angle_beta   90.00
_cell.angle_gamma   90.00
#
_symmetry.space_group_name_H-M   'P 1'
#
loop_
_entity.id
_entity.type
_entity.pdbx_description
1 polymer ?
#
loop_
_entity_poly.entity_id
_entity_poly.type
_entity_poly.pdbx_seq_one_letter_code
_entity_poly.pdbx_strand_id
1 'polypeptide(L)'
;MRHVHIHVTGIVQGVGMRPFVYREAMAHGICGWVLNAGDGVHIEAHAPVDALDAFVAALSEHAPAAARVERVYIADLEPGDWSAADEQGFRIVASQDQTAHTTLISPDIATCDDCLRELFDPADRRFHYPFINCTNCGPRFTIIRSLPYDRAATSMDHFPMCPTCAAEYADPLDRRFHAQPDACFECGPHITWREADRGVVPAAVDATPAIGSTREASDAIIDRCTELLAGGGIVAIKGLGGFHLACDAANEQAVRELRRRKRRSNKPLAVMVRGLADAECLCHIDSVERDLLAGSVRPIVLLHRRAAGNDSHGSPDAIELASSVAHDLPELGVMLPYTPLQHLLLAATASRGMRALVMTSGNLSEEPIETDDDLAWEHLVAAGIADALLGNDRAILSRYDDSVVRVVDGAIMPIRRARGYAPQPLPLPALDGAPSCVLACGPQQKATIALTREGTNGEATCFVSQHIGDVENGKTFDAWNAARTRLEDLFDLAPAALVCDLHPSYLSSQWAREQARKCNQSLVEVQHHHAHIASVMVEAIAAAQLTTDARVLGIAFDGTGAGTDGTIWGGEFLVADLADFERAAHLRTWALPGGVASVRDARRNAFALLSELCLLEHPGTARLLDSLDEQTRSVTATMIERGINSPRTSSMGRLFDAAAAILGICDKATYEGEPAIELESAAWRALDGEISRFAGNQAGVSASVSTSLDSLFRYVLTNNPLSGIFASDFAKKGSPDTLFATSAPGTGPKSTHFESSQTTFATQSRSKKYVSELTVQAASDSPFVLDPKPLFEALLSRIETGESADRLALGFHIAIARSSARIAREICAREGIDTVALSGGVFMNRLLLQLLTHELKDVGLAVLVPHAVPVNDGCIAYGQAAIARARLAQTALR
;
A
#
# COMPACT_ATOMS: atom_id res chain seq x y z
N MET A 1 -9.89 47.89 19.06
CA MET A 1 -9.85 46.47 19.46
C MET A 1 -10.86 45.74 18.62
N ARG A 2 -10.52 44.52 18.21
CA ARG A 2 -11.38 43.64 17.42
C ARG A 2 -11.59 42.37 18.23
N HIS A 3 -12.83 41.93 18.31
CA HIS A 3 -13.25 40.74 19.04
C HIS A 3 -13.76 39.73 18.02
N VAL A 4 -13.14 38.56 17.98
CA VAL A 4 -13.47 37.52 17.01
C VAL A 4 -13.58 36.16 17.65
N HIS A 5 -14.40 35.33 17.03
CA HIS A 5 -14.36 33.89 17.15
C HIS A 5 -13.62 33.32 15.93
N ILE A 6 -12.60 32.50 16.18
CA ILE A 6 -11.82 31.81 15.16
C ILE A 6 -12.05 30.30 15.29
N HIS A 7 -12.39 29.65 14.19
CA HIS A 7 -12.56 28.20 14.10
C HIS A 7 -11.54 27.60 13.15
N VAL A 8 -10.68 26.75 13.68
CA VAL A 8 -9.64 26.05 12.92
C VAL A 8 -10.05 24.61 12.69
N THR A 9 -10.09 24.18 11.43
CA THR A 9 -10.46 22.82 11.01
C THR A 9 -9.30 22.10 10.33
N GLY A 10 -9.32 20.76 10.37
CA GLY A 10 -8.32 19.89 9.76
C GLY A 10 -7.79 18.86 10.75
N ILE A 11 -6.54 18.42 10.58
CA ILE A 11 -5.85 17.60 11.59
C ILE A 11 -5.29 18.56 12.64
N VAL A 12 -6.15 18.97 13.57
CA VAL A 12 -5.85 20.00 14.57
C VAL A 12 -6.01 19.51 16.00
N GLN A 13 -6.43 18.26 16.19
CA GLN A 13 -6.52 17.62 17.50
C GLN A 13 -5.51 16.51 17.68
N GLY A 14 -4.97 16.42 18.90
CA GLY A 14 -3.88 15.50 19.23
C GLY A 14 -2.52 15.87 18.64
N VAL A 15 -2.39 17.05 18.04
CA VAL A 15 -1.17 17.47 17.34
C VAL A 15 -0.45 18.64 18.02
N GLY A 16 -0.80 18.93 19.28
CA GLY A 16 -0.25 20.08 20.00
C GLY A 16 -0.82 21.44 19.60
N MET A 17 -1.98 21.49 18.93
CA MET A 17 -2.59 22.75 18.48
C MET A 17 -2.95 23.70 19.63
N ARG A 18 -3.63 23.24 20.69
CA ARG A 18 -3.97 24.09 21.84
C ARG A 18 -2.73 24.75 22.49
N PRO A 19 -1.65 23.99 22.79
CA PRO A 19 -0.36 24.55 23.18
C PRO A 19 0.20 25.60 22.23
N PHE A 20 0.16 25.32 20.93
CA PHE A 20 0.65 26.21 19.90
C PHE A 20 -0.14 27.53 19.86
N VAL A 21 -1.47 27.44 19.81
CA VAL A 21 -2.38 28.59 19.85
C VAL A 21 -2.12 29.46 21.07
N TYR A 22 -1.94 28.85 22.25
CA TYR A 22 -1.63 29.58 23.47
C TYR A 22 -0.31 30.36 23.35
N ARG A 23 0.75 29.73 22.83
CA ARG A 23 2.06 30.40 22.66
C ARG A 23 1.98 31.56 21.66
N GLU A 24 1.32 31.36 20.53
CA GLU A 24 1.11 32.41 19.54
C GLU A 24 0.26 33.55 20.11
N ALA A 25 -0.79 33.24 20.87
CA ALA A 25 -1.62 34.25 21.52
C ALA A 25 -0.79 35.12 22.49
N MET A 26 0.06 34.49 23.30
CA MET A 26 0.95 35.21 24.21
C MET A 26 2.01 36.05 23.48
N ALA A 27 2.59 35.53 22.39
CA ALA A 27 3.59 36.23 21.59
C ALA A 27 3.02 37.50 20.91
N HIS A 28 1.74 37.44 20.51
CA HIS A 28 1.05 38.54 19.84
C HIS A 28 0.21 39.42 20.79
N GLY A 29 0.20 39.14 22.09
CA GLY A 29 -0.55 39.92 23.08
C GLY A 29 -2.08 39.80 22.96
N ILE A 30 -2.55 38.62 22.53
CA ILE A 30 -3.97 38.29 22.37
C ILE A 30 -4.59 37.91 23.72
N CYS A 31 -5.78 38.44 24.02
CA CYS A 31 -6.59 38.00 25.15
C CYS A 31 -7.70 37.05 24.69
N GLY A 32 -8.04 36.04 25.51
CA GLY A 32 -9.14 35.12 25.21
C GLY A 32 -8.88 33.66 25.57
N TRP A 33 -9.35 32.72 24.75
CA TRP A 33 -9.25 31.30 25.06
C TRP A 33 -9.17 30.39 23.84
N VAL A 34 -8.72 29.13 24.06
CA VAL A 34 -8.75 28.05 23.06
C VAL A 34 -9.33 26.76 23.66
N LEU A 35 -10.11 26.01 22.88
CA LEU A 35 -10.61 24.67 23.24
C LEU A 35 -10.67 23.71 22.05
N ASN A 36 -10.69 22.42 22.36
CA ASN A 36 -11.07 21.38 21.40
C ASN A 36 -12.58 21.17 21.46
N ALA A 37 -13.25 21.26 20.31
CA ALA A 37 -14.65 20.87 20.17
C ALA A 37 -14.75 19.61 19.31
N GLY A 38 -15.93 19.02 19.11
CA GLY A 38 -16.04 17.87 18.21
C GLY A 38 -15.56 18.19 16.79
N ASP A 39 -15.84 19.39 16.25
CA ASP A 39 -15.61 19.77 14.84
C ASP A 39 -14.28 20.49 14.56
N GLY A 40 -13.43 20.73 15.57
CA GLY A 40 -12.14 21.40 15.37
C GLY A 40 -11.57 22.05 16.62
N VAL A 41 -10.80 23.12 16.43
CA VAL A 41 -10.27 23.96 17.50
C VAL A 41 -10.95 25.32 17.44
N HIS A 42 -11.56 25.73 18.55
CA HIS A 42 -12.23 27.02 18.69
C HIS A 42 -11.39 27.96 19.52
N ILE A 43 -11.32 29.21 19.07
CA ILE A 43 -10.54 30.27 19.69
C ILE A 43 -11.42 31.51 19.79
N GLU A 44 -11.46 32.13 20.94
CA GLU A 44 -11.99 33.48 21.08
C GLU A 44 -10.82 34.43 21.32
N ALA A 45 -10.73 35.49 20.55
CA ALA A 45 -9.58 36.39 20.55
C ALA A 45 -10.01 37.86 20.53
N HIS A 46 -9.39 38.65 21.40
CA HIS A 46 -9.61 40.09 21.50
C HIS A 46 -8.27 40.83 21.56
N ALA A 47 -8.01 41.67 20.56
CA ALA A 47 -6.73 42.39 20.41
C ALA A 47 -6.85 43.60 19.46
N PRO A 48 -5.82 44.46 19.34
CA PRO A 48 -5.69 45.39 18.21
C PRO A 48 -5.69 44.63 16.87
N VAL A 49 -6.20 45.26 15.81
CA VAL A 49 -6.40 44.62 14.49
C VAL A 49 -5.11 44.01 13.95
N ASP A 50 -4.01 44.78 13.95
CA ASP A 50 -2.72 44.32 13.42
C ASP A 50 -2.16 43.09 14.16
N ALA A 51 -2.38 43.03 15.48
CA ALA A 51 -1.94 41.90 16.31
C ALA A 51 -2.76 40.64 16.03
N LEU A 52 -4.08 40.82 15.86
CA LEU A 52 -4.99 39.73 15.55
C LEU A 52 -4.75 39.16 14.15
N ASP A 53 -4.52 40.01 13.15
CA ASP A 53 -4.25 39.58 11.79
C ASP A 53 -2.93 38.79 11.71
N ALA A 54 -1.89 39.24 12.43
CA ALA A 54 -0.63 38.51 12.54
C ALA A 54 -0.79 37.15 13.26
N PHE A 55 -1.57 37.11 14.34
CA PHE A 55 -1.89 35.87 15.05
C PHE A 55 -2.63 34.87 14.16
N VAL A 56 -3.64 35.31 13.42
CA VAL A 56 -4.41 34.48 12.48
C VAL A 56 -3.51 33.92 11.37
N ALA A 57 -2.61 34.72 10.81
CA ALA A 57 -1.65 34.25 9.81
C ALA A 57 -0.74 33.15 10.40
N ALA A 58 -0.22 33.38 11.61
CA ALA A 58 0.62 32.42 12.31
C ALA A 58 -0.08 31.07 12.54
N LEU A 59 -1.41 31.06 12.80
CA LEU A 59 -2.17 29.82 13.00
C LEU A 59 -2.04 28.82 11.84
N SER A 60 -1.82 29.32 10.61
CA SER A 60 -1.60 28.47 9.43
C SER A 60 -0.12 28.32 9.10
N GLU A 61 0.66 29.40 9.17
CA GLU A 61 2.06 29.43 8.73
C GLU A 61 3.03 28.70 9.67
N HIS A 62 2.73 28.69 10.98
CA HIS A 62 3.59 28.13 12.02
C HIS A 62 2.96 26.93 12.74
N ALA A 63 1.92 26.34 12.15
CA ALA A 63 1.21 25.21 12.75
C ALA A 63 2.17 24.07 13.16
N PRO A 64 1.85 23.30 14.23
CA PRO A 64 2.70 22.19 14.66
C PRO A 64 2.99 21.21 13.52
N ALA A 65 4.17 20.59 13.51
CA ALA A 65 4.58 19.69 12.43
C ALA A 65 3.64 18.47 12.22
N ALA A 66 2.95 18.06 13.28
CA ALA A 66 1.95 16.99 13.24
C ALA A 66 0.56 17.49 12.80
N ALA A 67 0.34 18.81 12.79
CA ALA A 67 -0.92 19.43 12.45
C ALA A 67 -1.02 19.67 10.94
N ARG A 68 -2.25 19.61 10.43
CA ARG A 68 -2.58 20.06 9.08
C ARG A 68 -3.82 20.92 9.16
N VAL A 69 -3.61 22.23 9.15
CA VAL A 69 -4.69 23.22 9.12
C VAL A 69 -5.26 23.26 7.72
N GLU A 70 -6.55 22.96 7.60
CA GLU A 70 -7.26 23.02 6.31
C GLU A 70 -7.92 24.39 6.12
N ARG A 71 -8.56 24.91 7.17
CA ARG A 71 -9.22 26.23 7.14
C ARG A 71 -9.15 26.92 8.49
N VAL A 72 -9.19 28.24 8.43
CA VAL A 72 -9.34 29.15 9.57
C VAL A 72 -10.51 30.08 9.26
N TYR A 73 -11.66 29.84 9.90
CA TYR A 73 -12.83 30.72 9.80
C TYR A 73 -12.77 31.78 10.88
N ILE A 74 -13.17 32.99 10.55
CA ILE A 74 -13.15 34.14 11.47
C ILE A 74 -14.53 34.79 11.42
N ALA A 75 -15.15 34.94 12.57
CA ALA A 75 -16.40 35.66 12.74
C ALA A 75 -16.19 36.80 13.72
N ASP A 76 -16.54 38.03 13.32
CA ASP A 76 -16.54 39.17 14.22
C ASP A 76 -17.68 39.02 15.24
N LEU A 77 -17.36 39.27 16.51
CA LEU A 77 -18.32 39.27 17.62
C LEU A 77 -18.70 40.71 17.97
N GLU A 78 -19.93 40.91 18.48
CA GLU A 78 -20.41 42.26 18.77
C GLU A 78 -19.60 42.90 19.92
N PRO A 79 -19.29 44.22 19.84
CA PRO A 79 -18.60 44.93 20.92
C PRO A 79 -19.54 45.08 22.13
N GLY A 80 -19.56 44.07 23.00
CA GLY A 80 -20.43 44.08 24.19
C GLY A 80 -20.42 42.79 25.03
N ASP A 81 -20.05 41.65 24.46
CA ASP A 81 -20.08 40.34 25.14
C ASP A 81 -18.77 40.01 25.90
N TRP A 82 -17.79 40.91 25.92
CA TRP A 82 -16.48 40.71 26.57
C TRP A 82 -16.48 41.19 28.01
N SER A 83 -16.25 40.30 28.99
CA SER A 83 -16.22 40.66 30.41
C SER A 83 -14.82 41.10 30.87
N ALA A 84 -14.73 41.84 31.99
CA ALA A 84 -13.44 42.22 32.59
C ALA A 84 -12.57 41.00 33.04
N ALA A 85 -13.15 39.79 33.12
CA ALA A 85 -12.40 38.56 33.36
C ALA A 85 -11.67 38.05 32.10
N ASP A 86 -12.18 38.38 30.91
CA ASP A 86 -11.61 38.01 29.62
C ASP A 86 -10.45 38.95 29.20
N GLU A 87 -10.25 40.05 29.94
CA GLU A 87 -9.09 40.94 29.82
C GLU A 87 -7.83 40.41 30.53
N GLN A 88 -7.91 39.27 31.24
CA GLN A 88 -6.81 38.70 32.03
C GLN A 88 -5.97 37.65 31.28
N GLY A 89 -5.57 37.95 30.05
CA GLY A 89 -4.65 37.10 29.26
C GLY A 89 -5.36 36.04 28.40
N PHE A 90 -4.63 34.98 28.03
CA PHE A 90 -5.12 33.91 27.19
C PHE A 90 -5.12 32.57 27.95
N ARG A 91 -6.12 31.71 27.78
CA ARG A 91 -6.25 30.43 28.52
C ARG A 91 -6.67 29.25 27.65
N ILE A 92 -6.19 28.05 27.98
CA ILE A 92 -6.73 26.80 27.42
C ILE A 92 -7.88 26.34 28.30
N VAL A 93 -9.05 26.09 27.71
CA VAL A 93 -10.26 25.67 28.45
C VAL A 93 -10.65 24.23 28.12
N ALA A 94 -11.49 23.64 28.96
CA ALA A 94 -11.92 22.25 28.82
C ALA A 94 -12.64 22.02 27.48
N SER A 95 -12.44 20.83 26.91
CA SER A 95 -13.04 20.42 25.65
C SER A 95 -14.58 20.39 25.76
N GLN A 96 -15.29 20.69 24.67
CA GLN A 96 -16.75 20.69 24.61
C GLN A 96 -17.28 19.74 23.52
N ASP A 97 -18.44 19.12 23.75
CA ASP A 97 -18.95 18.01 22.95
C ASP A 97 -20.32 18.30 22.29
N GLN A 98 -20.60 19.56 21.94
CA GLN A 98 -21.92 19.99 21.43
C GLN A 98 -21.94 20.27 19.92
N THR A 99 -20.93 19.85 19.16
CA THR A 99 -20.82 20.17 17.73
C THR A 99 -21.46 19.10 16.85
N ALA A 100 -22.05 19.52 15.72
CA ALA A 100 -22.74 18.63 14.78
C ALA A 100 -21.80 17.76 13.91
N HIS A 101 -20.49 18.04 13.92
CA HIS A 101 -19.50 17.32 13.13
C HIS A 101 -18.28 16.96 13.97
N THR A 102 -17.56 15.92 13.55
CA THR A 102 -16.31 15.47 14.16
C THR A 102 -15.08 15.88 13.32
N THR A 103 -14.02 16.30 13.98
CA THR A 103 -12.76 16.75 13.39
C THR A 103 -11.94 15.57 12.85
N LEU A 104 -10.91 15.86 12.05
CA LEU A 104 -9.94 14.85 11.63
C LEU A 104 -9.02 14.46 12.78
N ILE A 105 -8.59 13.20 12.77
CA ILE A 105 -7.70 12.62 13.77
C ILE A 105 -6.34 12.36 13.12
N SER A 106 -5.28 12.74 13.82
CA SER A 106 -3.92 12.40 13.41
C SER A 106 -3.71 10.88 13.44
N PRO A 107 -3.07 10.29 12.42
CA PRO A 107 -2.48 8.97 12.53
C PRO A 107 -1.45 8.90 13.68
N ASP A 108 -1.05 7.68 14.06
CA ASP A 108 0.06 7.50 15.01
C ASP A 108 1.39 7.99 14.43
N ILE A 109 2.22 8.59 15.29
CA ILE A 109 3.45 9.28 14.90
C ILE A 109 4.65 8.64 15.60
N ALA A 110 5.74 8.40 14.87
CA ALA A 110 6.98 7.88 15.43
C ALA A 110 7.59 8.83 16.47
N THR A 111 8.35 8.27 17.42
CA THR A 111 9.09 9.05 18.43
C THR A 111 9.94 10.16 17.78
N CYS A 112 9.73 11.42 18.19
CA CYS A 112 10.51 12.55 17.69
C CYS A 112 11.94 12.55 18.26
N ASP A 113 12.85 13.25 17.57
CA ASP A 113 14.28 13.29 17.93
C ASP A 113 14.54 13.83 19.34
N ASP A 114 13.71 14.77 19.81
CA ASP A 114 13.84 15.30 21.17
C ASP A 114 13.49 14.27 22.24
N CYS A 115 12.37 13.54 22.06
CA CYS A 115 12.02 12.45 22.98
C CYS A 115 13.01 11.30 22.86
N LEU A 116 13.60 11.07 21.68
CA LEU A 116 14.65 10.08 21.51
C LEU A 116 15.93 10.47 22.25
N ARG A 117 16.29 11.76 22.27
CA ARG A 117 17.39 12.29 23.07
C ARG A 117 17.14 12.11 24.57
N GLU A 118 15.95 12.49 25.05
CA GLU A 118 15.54 12.30 26.45
C GLU A 118 15.51 10.81 26.85
N LEU A 119 15.08 9.94 25.95
CA LEU A 119 15.04 8.48 26.16
C LEU A 119 16.42 7.90 26.53
N PHE A 120 17.49 8.46 25.97
CA PHE A 120 18.87 8.00 26.17
C PHE A 120 19.74 8.96 26.98
N ASP A 121 19.16 10.00 27.61
CA ASP A 121 19.88 10.91 28.49
C ASP A 121 19.79 10.46 29.97
N PRO A 122 20.88 10.00 30.60
CA PRO A 122 20.86 9.55 32.00
C PRO A 122 20.47 10.63 33.02
N ALA A 123 20.50 11.91 32.63
CA ALA A 123 20.06 13.02 33.47
C ALA A 123 18.55 13.28 33.39
N ASP A 124 17.86 12.75 32.36
CA ASP A 124 16.43 12.93 32.20
C ASP A 124 15.65 11.94 33.08
N ARG A 125 14.54 12.41 33.67
CA ARG A 125 13.67 11.57 34.51
C ARG A 125 12.98 10.42 33.75
N ARG A 126 12.91 10.53 32.42
CA ARG A 126 12.36 9.52 31.51
C ARG A 126 13.45 8.72 30.81
N PHE A 127 14.69 8.75 31.31
CA PHE A 127 15.76 7.87 30.86
C PHE A 127 15.29 6.42 30.82
N HIS A 128 15.36 5.80 29.63
CA HIS A 128 14.89 4.45 29.33
C HIS A 128 13.39 4.20 29.55
N TYR A 129 12.54 5.23 29.59
CA TYR A 129 11.09 5.05 29.73
C TYR A 129 10.43 4.59 28.41
N PRO A 130 9.86 3.36 28.31
CA PRO A 130 9.42 2.78 27.02
C PRO A 130 8.21 3.45 26.36
N PHE A 131 7.56 4.39 27.04
CA PHE A 131 6.35 5.08 26.57
C PHE A 131 6.51 6.60 26.48
N ILE A 132 7.74 7.10 26.55
CA ILE A 132 8.04 8.53 26.40
C ILE A 132 7.41 9.08 25.12
N ASN A 133 6.73 10.20 25.24
CA ASN A 133 6.16 10.95 24.14
C ASN A 133 6.08 12.44 24.49
N CYS A 134 5.64 13.23 23.51
CA CYS A 134 5.27 14.63 23.68
C CYS A 134 4.09 14.95 22.75
N THR A 135 3.69 16.22 22.70
CA THR A 135 2.62 16.70 21.81
C THR A 135 2.86 16.41 20.32
N ASN A 136 4.12 16.28 19.90
CA ASN A 136 4.54 16.08 18.50
C ASN A 136 4.73 14.61 18.08
N CYS A 137 4.67 13.64 19.01
CA CYS A 137 4.91 12.23 18.67
C CYS A 137 4.10 11.24 19.53
N GLY A 138 4.17 9.96 19.18
CA GLY A 138 3.57 8.87 19.92
C GLY A 138 2.18 8.46 19.40
N PRO A 139 1.48 7.60 20.15
CA PRO A 139 0.19 7.06 19.72
C PRO A 139 -0.89 8.14 19.64
N ARG A 140 -1.80 7.98 18.68
CA ARG A 140 -2.98 8.82 18.45
C ARG A 140 -4.17 7.92 18.21
N PHE A 141 -4.48 7.64 16.95
CA PHE A 141 -5.66 6.86 16.57
C PHE A 141 -5.77 5.52 17.32
N THR A 142 -4.65 4.82 17.52
CA THR A 142 -4.61 3.51 18.20
C THR A 142 -5.06 3.54 19.66
N ILE A 143 -5.05 4.69 20.32
CA ILE A 143 -5.41 4.83 21.74
C ILE A 143 -6.63 5.70 21.99
N ILE A 144 -7.18 6.36 20.97
CA ILE A 144 -8.39 7.18 21.13
C ILE A 144 -9.58 6.26 21.39
N ARG A 145 -10.53 6.68 22.22
CA ARG A 145 -11.79 5.98 22.44
C ARG A 145 -12.93 6.72 21.74
N SER A 146 -13.02 8.02 21.96
CA SER A 146 -13.99 8.94 21.35
C SER A 146 -13.37 10.33 21.18
N LEU A 147 -14.04 11.18 20.41
CA LEU A 147 -13.76 12.62 20.34
C LEU A 147 -14.67 13.38 21.30
N PRO A 148 -14.32 14.62 21.72
CA PRO A 148 -13.08 15.36 21.43
C PRO A 148 -11.82 14.73 22.07
N TYR A 149 -10.64 14.98 21.48
CA TYR A 149 -9.39 14.36 21.94
C TYR A 149 -8.95 14.89 23.31
N ASP A 150 -9.08 14.04 24.32
CA ASP A 150 -8.69 14.29 25.71
C ASP A 150 -8.24 12.99 26.39
N ARG A 151 -7.42 13.07 27.44
CA ARG A 151 -6.84 11.89 28.12
C ARG A 151 -7.92 10.92 28.57
N ALA A 152 -9.01 11.43 29.14
CA ALA A 152 -10.16 10.62 29.60
C ALA A 152 -10.88 9.86 28.46
N ALA A 153 -10.72 10.31 27.22
CA ALA A 153 -11.26 9.67 26.02
C ALA A 153 -10.19 8.84 25.29
N THR A 154 -9.16 8.36 26.00
CA THR A 154 -8.11 7.48 25.45
C THR A 154 -7.84 6.30 26.38
N SER A 155 -7.05 5.32 25.96
CA SER A 155 -6.57 4.25 26.86
C SER A 155 -5.58 4.72 27.95
N MET A 156 -5.31 6.03 28.03
CA MET A 156 -4.54 6.64 29.12
C MET A 156 -5.41 7.07 30.31
N ASP A 157 -6.73 6.90 30.22
CA ASP A 157 -7.72 7.15 31.27
C ASP A 157 -7.43 6.37 32.57
N HIS A 158 -6.88 5.16 32.46
CA HIS A 158 -6.50 4.32 33.59
C HIS A 158 -5.21 4.74 34.32
N PHE A 159 -4.51 5.77 33.83
CA PHE A 159 -3.20 6.19 34.32
C PHE A 159 -3.25 7.64 34.83
N PRO A 160 -3.59 7.91 36.10
CA PRO A 160 -3.61 9.26 36.65
C PRO A 160 -2.21 9.88 36.70
N MET A 161 -2.02 11.10 36.20
CA MET A 161 -0.70 11.77 36.19
C MET A 161 -0.15 11.97 37.61
N CYS A 162 1.14 11.68 37.80
CA CYS A 162 1.84 12.09 39.03
C CYS A 162 2.02 13.62 39.07
N PRO A 163 2.34 14.22 40.24
CA PRO A 163 2.47 15.67 40.37
C PRO A 163 3.42 16.32 39.36
N THR A 164 4.52 15.65 39.01
CA THR A 164 5.51 16.18 38.05
C THR A 164 4.98 16.17 36.62
N CYS A 165 4.36 15.08 36.17
CA CYS A 165 3.73 15.04 34.85
C CYS A 165 2.55 16.03 34.77
N ALA A 166 1.78 16.18 35.85
CA ALA A 166 0.71 17.17 35.90
C ALA A 166 1.25 18.61 35.81
N ALA A 167 2.41 18.90 36.40
CA ALA A 167 3.07 20.19 36.27
C ALA A 167 3.55 20.46 34.84
N GLU A 168 4.22 19.51 34.19
CA GLU A 168 4.64 19.63 32.77
C GLU A 168 3.43 19.74 31.83
N TYR A 169 2.36 18.98 32.10
CA TYR A 169 1.11 19.06 31.34
C TYR A 169 0.45 20.44 31.42
N ALA A 170 0.61 21.14 32.55
CA ALA A 170 0.03 22.45 32.82
C ALA A 170 0.95 23.63 32.49
N ASP A 171 2.26 23.43 32.34
CA ASP A 171 3.23 24.47 32.04
C ASP A 171 3.28 24.77 30.54
N PRO A 172 2.87 25.97 30.08
CA PRO A 172 2.87 26.33 28.66
C PRO A 172 4.25 26.38 27.99
N LEU A 173 5.32 26.48 28.80
CA LEU A 173 6.70 26.48 28.31
C LEU A 173 7.26 25.06 28.16
N ASP A 174 6.59 24.05 28.73
CA ASP A 174 6.99 22.65 28.57
C ASP A 174 6.49 22.09 27.22
N ARG A 175 7.30 21.22 26.62
CA ARG A 175 6.95 20.53 25.37
C ARG A 175 5.80 19.54 25.52
N ARG A 176 5.52 19.11 26.75
CA ARG A 176 4.45 18.21 27.16
C ARG A 176 3.20 18.95 27.62
N PHE A 177 3.16 20.27 27.50
CA PHE A 177 1.95 21.06 27.71
C PHE A 177 0.78 20.46 26.92
N HIS A 178 -0.29 20.04 27.61
CA HIS A 178 -1.44 19.34 27.02
C HIS A 178 -1.13 18.06 26.19
N ALA A 179 0.01 17.40 26.40
CA ALA A 179 0.26 16.08 25.84
C ALA A 179 -0.65 15.04 26.54
N GLN A 180 -1.76 14.68 25.89
CA GLN A 180 -2.75 13.76 26.47
C GLN A 180 -2.16 12.40 26.89
N PRO A 181 -1.19 11.80 26.17
CA PRO A 181 -0.57 10.56 26.58
C PRO A 181 0.70 10.74 27.42
N ASP A 182 0.91 11.91 28.04
CA ASP A 182 2.08 12.14 28.89
C ASP A 182 2.10 11.19 30.11
N ALA A 183 3.30 10.71 30.43
CA ALA A 183 3.55 9.69 31.41
C ALA A 183 5.05 9.58 31.78
N CYS A 184 5.33 8.90 32.89
CA CYS A 184 6.66 8.47 33.33
C CYS A 184 6.54 7.13 34.08
N PHE A 185 7.65 6.59 34.60
CA PHE A 185 7.64 5.34 35.38
C PHE A 185 6.69 5.36 36.60
N GLU A 186 6.42 6.52 37.21
CA GLU A 186 5.59 6.60 38.42
C GLU A 186 4.08 6.49 38.14
N CYS A 187 3.61 7.00 37.00
CA CYS A 187 2.18 7.16 36.72
C CYS A 187 1.72 6.54 35.40
N GLY A 188 2.66 6.13 34.57
CA GLY A 188 2.39 5.65 33.23
C GLY A 188 2.30 4.14 33.12
N PRO A 189 2.07 3.65 31.89
CA PRO A 189 2.13 2.24 31.58
C PRO A 189 3.53 1.65 31.79
N HIS A 190 3.55 0.34 32.00
CA HIS A 190 4.74 -0.49 32.19
C HIS A 190 4.76 -1.65 31.18
N ILE A 191 5.97 -2.01 30.74
CA ILE A 191 6.16 -3.23 29.94
C ILE A 191 5.99 -4.46 30.84
N THR A 192 5.49 -5.54 30.26
CA THR A 192 5.30 -6.82 30.95
C THR A 192 6.04 -7.93 30.23
N TRP A 193 6.47 -8.94 30.97
CA TRP A 193 7.20 -10.08 30.42
C TRP A 193 6.62 -11.40 30.93
N ARG A 194 6.39 -12.33 30.00
CA ARG A 194 5.97 -13.70 30.28
C ARG A 194 6.73 -14.65 29.34
N GLU A 195 7.31 -15.72 29.88
CA GLU A 195 8.00 -16.77 29.10
C GLU A 195 7.22 -18.08 29.15
N ALA A 196 7.18 -18.82 28.05
CA ALA A 196 6.64 -20.18 28.04
C ALA A 196 7.62 -21.13 28.74
N ASP A 197 7.15 -21.86 29.75
CA ASP A 197 7.89 -22.99 30.29
C ASP A 197 7.79 -24.18 29.31
N ARG A 198 8.92 -24.55 28.71
CA ARG A 198 9.00 -25.68 27.76
C ARG A 198 9.80 -26.89 28.31
N GLY A 199 9.91 -27.07 29.65
CA GLY A 199 10.25 -28.34 30.34
C GLY A 199 10.97 -28.15 31.70
N VAL A 200 10.73 -28.88 32.81
CA VAL A 200 10.07 -30.16 33.15
C VAL A 200 9.33 -29.96 34.49
N VAL A 201 8.11 -30.49 34.59
CA VAL A 201 7.08 -30.31 35.64
C VAL A 201 6.23 -29.05 35.42
N PRO A 202 4.88 -29.14 35.34
CA PRO A 202 4.04 -27.96 35.24
C PRO A 202 4.07 -27.21 36.58
N ALA A 203 4.99 -26.27 36.72
CA ALA A 203 4.90 -25.24 37.74
C ALA A 203 3.95 -24.15 37.24
N ALA A 204 2.67 -24.32 37.58
CA ALA A 204 1.57 -23.37 37.48
C ALA A 204 1.47 -22.52 36.19
N VAL A 205 0.35 -22.68 35.50
CA VAL A 205 -0.17 -21.81 34.42
C VAL A 205 -0.45 -20.35 34.92
N ASP A 206 0.02 -19.99 36.11
CA ASP A 206 -0.25 -18.76 36.85
C ASP A 206 1.02 -17.98 37.22
N ALA A 207 2.13 -18.10 36.47
CA ALA A 207 3.28 -17.23 36.69
C ALA A 207 2.88 -15.78 36.39
N THR A 208 2.71 -14.98 37.44
CA THR A 208 2.38 -13.56 37.34
C THR A 208 3.42 -12.88 36.44
N PRO A 209 3.01 -12.02 35.49
CA PRO A 209 3.95 -11.41 34.55
C PRO A 209 4.96 -10.56 35.31
N ALA A 210 6.23 -10.58 34.89
CA ALA A 210 7.17 -9.59 35.41
C ALA A 210 6.78 -8.22 34.87
N ILE A 211 6.79 -7.20 35.74
CA ILE A 211 6.34 -5.84 35.41
C ILE A 211 7.52 -4.87 35.53
N GLY A 212 7.80 -4.13 34.46
CA GLY A 212 8.82 -3.10 34.38
C GLY A 212 8.42 -1.79 35.08
N SER A 213 8.07 -1.88 36.37
CA SER A 213 7.56 -0.75 37.18
C SER A 213 8.61 0.32 37.50
N THR A 214 9.89 -0.04 37.46
CA THR A 214 11.02 0.89 37.56
C THR A 214 11.91 0.78 36.33
N ARG A 215 12.84 1.73 36.17
CA ARG A 215 13.85 1.69 35.12
C ARG A 215 14.64 0.39 35.17
N GLU A 216 15.14 -0.02 36.33
CA GLU A 216 15.95 -1.22 36.49
C GLU A 216 15.16 -2.49 36.14
N ALA A 217 13.89 -2.56 36.55
CA ALA A 217 13.02 -3.68 36.20
C ALA A 217 12.68 -3.72 34.70
N SER A 218 12.45 -2.55 34.10
CA SER A 218 12.22 -2.40 32.65
C SER A 218 13.47 -2.79 31.85
N ASP A 219 14.65 -2.31 32.23
CA ASP A 219 15.93 -2.65 31.61
C ASP A 219 16.18 -4.17 31.72
N ALA A 220 15.90 -4.79 32.88
CA ALA A 220 16.03 -6.24 33.06
C ALA A 220 15.10 -7.05 32.14
N ILE A 221 13.86 -6.58 31.89
CA ILE A 221 12.94 -7.20 30.93
C ILE A 221 13.49 -7.09 29.50
N ILE A 222 13.99 -5.92 29.13
CA ILE A 222 14.59 -5.67 27.80
C ILE A 222 15.81 -6.57 27.62
N ASP A 223 16.71 -6.62 28.61
CA ASP A 223 17.87 -7.49 28.61
C ASP A 223 17.47 -8.96 28.46
N ARG A 224 16.47 -9.43 29.21
CA ARG A 224 15.96 -10.80 29.11
C ARG A 224 15.37 -11.11 27.73
N CYS A 225 14.63 -10.17 27.15
CA CYS A 225 14.14 -10.28 25.78
C CYS A 225 15.31 -10.41 24.79
N THR A 226 16.36 -9.59 24.94
CA THR A 226 17.52 -9.65 24.05
C THR A 226 18.34 -10.93 24.21
N GLU A 227 18.40 -11.51 25.41
CA GLU A 227 19.00 -12.83 25.66
C GLU A 227 18.28 -13.93 24.88
N LEU A 228 16.96 -13.94 24.95
CA LEU A 228 16.14 -14.95 24.30
C LEU A 228 16.26 -14.84 22.78
N LEU A 229 16.23 -13.62 22.23
CA LEU A 229 16.45 -13.37 20.80
C LEU A 229 17.86 -13.80 20.35
N ALA A 230 18.91 -13.45 21.11
CA ALA A 230 20.28 -13.86 20.82
C ALA A 230 20.46 -15.39 20.88
N GLY A 231 19.70 -16.07 21.74
CA GLY A 231 19.62 -17.53 21.81
C GLY A 231 18.86 -18.18 20.64
N GLY A 232 18.36 -17.40 19.67
CA GLY A 232 17.56 -17.89 18.54
C GLY A 232 16.09 -18.11 18.85
N GLY A 233 15.59 -17.60 19.98
CA GLY A 233 14.18 -17.64 20.34
C GLY A 233 13.34 -16.60 19.61
N ILE A 234 12.01 -16.77 19.67
CA ILE A 234 11.02 -15.92 19.03
C ILE A 234 10.20 -15.20 20.10
N VAL A 235 10.09 -13.88 20.04
CA VAL A 235 9.33 -13.08 21.01
C VAL A 235 8.14 -12.42 20.34
N ALA A 236 6.97 -12.47 20.98
CA ALA A 236 5.83 -11.64 20.63
C ALA A 236 5.97 -10.27 21.34
N ILE A 237 6.09 -9.17 20.60
CA ILE A 237 6.36 -7.82 21.13
C ILE A 237 5.17 -6.91 20.83
N LYS A 238 4.58 -6.30 21.86
CA LYS A 238 3.45 -5.38 21.70
C LYS A 238 3.91 -4.04 21.09
N GLY A 239 3.36 -3.69 19.93
CA GLY A 239 3.58 -2.42 19.23
C GLY A 239 2.50 -1.37 19.54
N LEU A 240 2.28 -0.43 18.61
CA LEU A 240 1.19 0.57 18.72
C LEU A 240 -0.16 0.03 18.25
N GLY A 241 -0.18 -0.68 17.12
CA GLY A 241 -1.40 -1.17 16.46
C GLY A 241 -1.68 -2.66 16.64
N GLY A 242 -0.76 -3.39 17.27
CA GLY A 242 -0.85 -4.83 17.54
C GLY A 242 0.51 -5.42 17.91
N PHE A 243 0.57 -6.74 18.04
CA PHE A 243 1.81 -7.48 18.35
C PHE A 243 2.65 -7.78 17.11
N HIS A 244 3.97 -7.81 17.25
CA HIS A 244 4.90 -8.37 16.26
C HIS A 244 5.48 -9.67 16.77
N LEU A 245 5.81 -10.60 15.87
CA LEU A 245 6.72 -11.71 16.14
C LEU A 245 8.12 -11.29 15.69
N ALA A 246 9.08 -11.38 16.60
CA ALA A 246 10.46 -10.97 16.41
C ALA A 246 11.45 -12.11 16.65
N CYS A 247 12.47 -12.17 15.82
CA CYS A 247 13.67 -12.99 15.99
C CYS A 247 14.88 -12.29 15.34
N ASP A 248 16.09 -12.73 15.65
CA ASP A 248 17.31 -12.23 15.00
C ASP A 248 17.27 -12.50 13.49
N ALA A 249 17.34 -11.43 12.68
CA ALA A 249 17.27 -11.53 11.22
C ALA A 249 18.54 -12.09 10.59
N ALA A 250 19.65 -12.19 11.33
CA ALA A 250 20.87 -12.87 10.88
C ALA A 250 20.86 -14.37 11.19
N ASN A 251 19.98 -14.84 12.09
CA ASN A 251 19.94 -16.23 12.53
C ASN A 251 19.00 -17.08 11.65
N GLU A 252 19.57 -17.79 10.68
CA GLU A 252 18.83 -18.64 9.73
C GLU A 252 17.94 -19.69 10.42
N GLN A 253 18.41 -20.28 11.52
CA GLN A 253 17.62 -21.27 12.26
C GLN A 253 16.38 -20.63 12.90
N ALA A 254 16.54 -19.45 13.52
CA ALA A 254 15.43 -18.72 14.14
C ALA A 254 14.40 -18.26 13.09
N VAL A 255 14.86 -17.76 11.95
CA VAL A 255 13.98 -17.32 10.85
C VAL A 255 13.20 -18.50 10.26
N ARG A 256 13.84 -19.65 10.00
CA ARG A 256 13.17 -20.86 9.54
C ARG A 256 12.14 -21.38 10.53
N GLU A 257 12.49 -21.36 11.82
CA GLU A 257 11.58 -21.82 12.87
C GLU A 257 10.37 -20.90 13.00
N LEU A 258 10.56 -19.58 12.91
CA LEU A 258 9.47 -18.61 12.85
C LEU A 258 8.52 -18.91 11.68
N ARG A 259 9.07 -19.13 10.47
CA ARG A 259 8.28 -19.50 9.29
C ARG A 259 7.47 -20.78 9.49
N ARG A 260 8.11 -21.81 10.03
CA ARG A 260 7.47 -23.11 10.30
C ARG A 260 6.32 -22.96 11.30
N ARG A 261 6.56 -22.27 12.43
CA ARG A 261 5.57 -22.08 13.49
C ARG A 261 4.41 -21.19 13.06
N LYS A 262 4.68 -20.10 12.33
CA LYS A 262 3.67 -19.17 11.79
C LYS A 262 2.89 -19.74 10.60
N ARG A 263 3.34 -20.86 10.02
CA ARG A 263 2.83 -21.44 8.76
C ARG A 263 2.95 -20.46 7.59
N ARG A 264 4.08 -19.78 7.51
CA ARG A 264 4.40 -18.78 6.49
C ARG A 264 5.66 -19.20 5.72
N SER A 265 5.49 -19.97 4.66
CA SER A 265 6.60 -20.57 3.89
C SER A 265 7.50 -19.52 3.26
N ASN A 266 7.11 -18.89 2.14
CA ASN A 266 8.06 -18.08 1.36
C ASN A 266 7.83 -16.57 1.43
N LYS A 267 6.63 -16.12 1.82
CA LYS A 267 6.30 -14.68 1.84
C LYS A 267 7.35 -13.88 2.61
N PRO A 268 7.94 -12.80 2.04
CA PRO A 268 9.07 -12.09 2.63
C PRO A 268 8.72 -11.54 4.02
N LEU A 269 9.73 -11.49 4.88
CA LEU A 269 9.64 -10.97 6.23
C LEU A 269 10.24 -9.56 6.26
N ALA A 270 9.53 -8.62 6.87
CA ALA A 270 10.08 -7.28 7.09
C ALA A 270 11.15 -7.33 8.18
N VAL A 271 12.17 -6.49 8.04
CA VAL A 271 13.26 -6.34 9.00
C VAL A 271 13.31 -4.94 9.54
N MET A 272 13.49 -4.83 10.85
CA MET A 272 13.72 -3.57 11.54
C MET A 272 15.21 -3.41 11.85
N VAL A 273 15.75 -2.26 11.49
CA VAL A 273 17.13 -1.87 11.76
C VAL A 273 17.18 -0.57 12.55
N ARG A 274 18.27 -0.33 13.28
CA ARG A 274 18.39 0.76 14.25
C ARG A 274 18.35 2.15 13.64
N GLY A 275 18.83 2.32 12.41
CA GLY A 275 18.84 3.62 11.73
C GLY A 275 19.24 3.51 10.26
N LEU A 276 19.29 4.66 9.58
CA LEU A 276 19.59 4.75 8.15
C LEU A 276 20.92 4.09 7.77
N ALA A 277 21.97 4.25 8.58
CA ALA A 277 23.27 3.65 8.28
C ALA A 277 23.20 2.11 8.18
N ASP A 278 22.44 1.46 9.08
CA ASP A 278 22.25 0.01 9.04
C ASP A 278 21.37 -0.41 7.84
N ALA A 279 20.40 0.42 7.44
CA ALA A 279 19.59 0.19 6.24
C ALA A 279 20.43 0.31 4.95
N GLU A 280 21.31 1.30 4.86
CA GLU A 280 22.21 1.54 3.72
C GLU A 280 23.25 0.42 3.54
N CYS A 281 23.61 -0.28 4.62
CA CYS A 281 24.41 -1.51 4.56
C CYS A 281 23.69 -2.67 3.86
N LEU A 282 22.35 -2.72 3.94
CA LEU A 282 21.53 -3.82 3.40
C LEU A 282 21.00 -3.53 1.99
N CYS A 283 20.71 -2.26 1.70
CA CYS A 283 19.97 -1.85 0.51
C CYS A 283 20.55 -0.60 -0.15
N HIS A 284 20.19 -0.42 -1.43
CA HIS A 284 20.28 0.87 -2.10
C HIS A 284 19.10 1.74 -1.66
N ILE A 285 19.38 3.00 -1.32
CA ILE A 285 18.38 3.94 -0.77
C ILE A 285 18.54 5.30 -1.46
N ASP A 286 17.50 5.74 -2.15
CA ASP A 286 17.42 7.08 -2.74
C ASP A 286 16.96 8.15 -1.71
N SER A 287 16.78 9.40 -2.15
CA SER A 287 16.35 10.48 -1.24
C SER A 287 14.93 10.31 -0.73
N VAL A 288 14.00 9.87 -1.59
CA VAL A 288 12.58 9.71 -1.23
C VAL A 288 12.42 8.54 -0.25
N GLU A 289 13.13 7.43 -0.52
CA GLU A 289 13.19 6.27 0.36
C GLU A 289 13.80 6.61 1.72
N ARG A 290 14.86 7.44 1.75
CA ARG A 290 15.46 7.95 3.00
C ARG A 290 14.46 8.77 3.81
N ASP A 291 13.73 9.69 3.17
CA ASP A 291 12.75 10.54 3.83
C ASP A 291 11.57 9.73 4.38
N LEU A 292 11.13 8.69 3.66
CA LEU A 292 10.11 7.76 4.14
C LEU A 292 10.54 7.00 5.40
N LEU A 293 11.76 6.46 5.41
CA LEU A 293 12.29 5.69 6.53
C LEU A 293 12.48 6.54 7.78
N ALA A 294 13.05 7.74 7.63
CA ALA A 294 13.39 8.63 8.74
C ALA A 294 12.21 9.51 9.18
N GLY A 295 11.21 9.70 8.32
CA GLY A 295 10.06 10.55 8.54
C GLY A 295 9.16 10.08 9.70
N SER A 296 8.12 10.87 9.98
CA SER A 296 7.22 10.68 11.11
C SER A 296 6.34 9.42 11.01
N VAL A 297 6.09 8.95 9.78
CA VAL A 297 5.26 7.78 9.47
C VAL A 297 6.03 6.46 9.69
N ARG A 298 7.32 6.41 9.39
CA ARG A 298 8.19 5.20 9.44
C ARG A 298 7.49 3.91 8.93
N PRO A 299 7.04 3.84 7.67
CA PRO A 299 6.46 2.61 7.11
C PRO A 299 7.54 1.55 6.87
N ILE A 300 7.13 0.34 6.51
CA ILE A 300 8.02 -0.62 5.85
C ILE A 300 8.22 -0.13 4.41
N VAL A 301 9.47 0.09 4.01
CA VAL A 301 9.84 0.49 2.65
C VAL A 301 10.44 -0.71 1.93
N LEU A 302 9.93 -1.04 0.75
CA LEU A 302 10.53 -2.06 -0.12
C LEU A 302 11.72 -1.44 -0.85
N LEU A 303 12.93 -1.87 -0.48
CA LEU A 303 14.19 -1.32 -0.99
C LEU A 303 14.93 -2.38 -1.81
N HIS A 304 15.67 -1.93 -2.83
CA HIS A 304 16.50 -2.84 -3.63
C HIS A 304 17.70 -3.35 -2.80
N ARG A 305 17.77 -4.66 -2.62
CA ARG A 305 18.78 -5.34 -1.80
C ARG A 305 20.15 -5.31 -2.48
N ARG A 306 21.20 -5.08 -1.70
CA ARG A 306 22.58 -5.22 -2.20
C ARG A 306 22.92 -6.69 -2.44
N ALA A 307 23.59 -6.99 -3.54
CA ALA A 307 24.04 -8.35 -3.84
C ALA A 307 25.08 -8.84 -2.82
N ALA A 308 24.89 -10.06 -2.29
CA ALA A 308 25.85 -10.68 -1.39
C ALA A 308 27.20 -10.89 -2.11
N GLY A 309 28.26 -10.26 -1.61
CA GLY A 309 29.64 -10.51 -2.05
C GLY A 309 30.18 -9.68 -3.23
N ASN A 310 29.42 -8.75 -3.82
CA ASN A 310 29.91 -7.91 -4.93
C ASN A 310 30.53 -6.56 -4.52
N ASP A 311 30.32 -6.12 -3.28
CA ASP A 311 31.12 -5.02 -2.75
C ASP A 311 32.44 -5.59 -2.27
N SER A 312 33.46 -5.42 -3.12
CA SER A 312 34.88 -5.69 -2.89
C SER A 312 35.46 -4.78 -1.80
N HIS A 313 34.81 -4.68 -0.66
CA HIS A 313 35.43 -4.29 0.58
C HIS A 313 34.81 -5.21 1.63
N GLY A 314 35.61 -6.15 2.12
CA GLY A 314 35.35 -6.83 3.40
C GLY A 314 35.34 -5.80 4.52
N SER A 315 34.31 -4.95 4.52
CA SER A 315 34.05 -4.01 5.57
C SER A 315 33.66 -4.85 6.78
N PRO A 316 34.36 -4.73 7.91
CA PRO A 316 34.01 -5.42 9.14
C PRO A 316 32.58 -5.07 9.63
N ASP A 317 31.90 -4.10 9.00
CA ASP A 317 30.54 -3.64 9.30
C ASP A 317 29.45 -4.20 8.36
N ALA A 318 29.72 -5.22 7.53
CA ALA A 318 28.69 -5.82 6.69
C ALA A 318 27.59 -6.51 7.52
N ILE A 319 26.33 -6.15 7.28
CA ILE A 319 25.17 -6.84 7.89
C ILE A 319 24.76 -7.96 6.93
N GLU A 320 24.86 -9.21 7.39
CA GLU A 320 24.38 -10.36 6.65
C GLU A 320 23.05 -10.85 7.24
N LEU A 321 22.03 -10.99 6.39
CA LEU A 321 20.73 -11.51 6.78
C LEU A 321 20.62 -12.98 6.42
N ALA A 322 19.88 -13.73 7.23
CA ALA A 322 19.41 -15.07 6.93
C ALA A 322 18.74 -15.11 5.55
N SER A 323 19.10 -16.09 4.71
CA SER A 323 18.54 -16.22 3.36
C SER A 323 17.02 -16.42 3.42
N SER A 324 16.53 -17.08 4.47
CA SER A 324 15.09 -17.25 4.69
C SER A 324 14.35 -15.94 4.97
N VAL A 325 14.97 -14.77 5.14
CA VAL A 325 14.22 -13.51 5.35
C VAL A 325 13.41 -13.14 4.10
N ALA A 326 14.05 -13.14 2.94
CA ALA A 326 13.44 -12.76 1.67
C ALA A 326 13.78 -13.71 0.50
N HIS A 327 14.47 -14.83 0.77
CA HIS A 327 14.98 -15.76 -0.24
C HIS A 327 15.79 -15.01 -1.31
N ASP A 328 15.51 -15.28 -2.58
CA ASP A 328 16.21 -14.72 -3.74
C ASP A 328 15.48 -13.50 -4.33
N LEU A 329 14.58 -12.88 -3.56
CA LEU A 329 13.91 -11.65 -3.99
C LEU A 329 14.88 -10.46 -4.02
N PRO A 330 14.79 -9.58 -5.03
CA PRO A 330 15.68 -8.44 -5.20
C PRO A 330 15.34 -7.28 -4.25
N GLU A 331 14.19 -7.33 -3.59
CA GLU A 331 13.74 -6.30 -2.67
C GLU A 331 13.63 -6.84 -1.23
N LEU A 332 13.90 -5.97 -0.27
CA LEU A 332 13.78 -6.23 1.15
C LEU A 332 12.84 -5.19 1.77
N GLY A 333 11.89 -5.65 2.60
CA GLY A 333 11.06 -4.76 3.40
C GLY A 333 11.83 -4.30 4.63
N VAL A 334 12.24 -3.03 4.66
CA VAL A 334 13.02 -2.45 5.76
C VAL A 334 12.17 -1.40 6.49
N MET A 335 12.26 -1.36 7.81
CA MET A 335 11.64 -0.34 8.65
C MET A 335 12.62 0.15 9.72
N LEU A 336 12.42 1.38 10.19
CA LEU A 336 13.11 1.93 11.36
C LEU A 336 12.23 1.78 12.62
N PRO A 337 12.82 1.74 13.83
CA PRO A 337 12.06 1.77 15.07
C PRO A 337 11.16 3.00 15.08
N TYR A 338 9.92 2.88 15.53
CA TYR A 338 8.97 4.01 15.61
C TYR A 338 8.39 4.20 17.01
N THR A 339 8.63 3.27 17.95
CA THR A 339 8.30 3.43 19.37
C THR A 339 9.55 3.53 20.24
N PRO A 340 9.47 4.13 21.45
CA PRO A 340 10.61 4.14 22.37
C PRO A 340 11.06 2.73 22.77
N LEU A 341 10.12 1.80 23.00
CA LEU A 341 10.44 0.39 23.26
C LEU A 341 11.28 -0.23 22.14
N GLN A 342 10.94 0.01 20.87
CA GLN A 342 11.73 -0.50 19.74
C GLN A 342 13.13 0.13 19.69
N HIS A 343 13.27 1.42 20.00
CA HIS A 343 14.58 2.06 20.11
C HIS A 343 15.44 1.44 21.21
N LEU A 344 14.87 1.21 22.40
CA LEU A 344 15.57 0.57 23.52
C LEU A 344 15.97 -0.87 23.18
N LEU A 345 15.04 -1.65 22.60
CA LEU A 345 15.31 -3.02 22.16
C LEU A 345 16.47 -3.07 21.16
N LEU A 346 16.45 -2.24 20.12
CA LEU A 346 17.53 -2.25 19.12
C LEU A 346 18.87 -1.77 19.69
N ALA A 347 18.87 -0.85 20.65
CA ALA A 347 20.08 -0.46 21.36
C ALA A 347 20.65 -1.65 22.17
N ALA A 348 19.79 -2.36 22.89
CA ALA A 348 20.18 -3.52 23.69
C ALA A 348 20.62 -4.71 22.81
N THR A 349 19.93 -5.00 21.70
CA THR A 349 20.31 -6.09 20.79
C THR A 349 21.62 -5.81 20.06
N ALA A 350 21.89 -4.55 19.71
CA ALA A 350 23.17 -4.14 19.12
C ALA A 350 24.35 -4.43 20.04
N SER A 351 24.19 -4.27 21.36
CA SER A 351 25.23 -4.63 22.34
C SER A 351 25.58 -6.13 22.35
N ARG A 352 24.68 -6.98 21.82
CA ARG A 352 24.83 -8.42 21.67
C ARG A 352 25.16 -8.84 20.22
N GLY A 353 25.50 -7.90 19.35
CA GLY A 353 25.89 -8.16 17.95
C GLY A 353 24.72 -8.32 16.97
N MET A 354 23.48 -8.20 17.42
CA MET A 354 22.29 -8.27 16.55
C MET A 354 21.94 -6.87 16.02
N ARG A 355 22.09 -6.66 14.71
CA ARG A 355 21.84 -5.36 14.05
C ARG A 355 20.50 -5.25 13.32
N ALA A 356 19.80 -6.37 13.14
CA ALA A 356 18.52 -6.44 12.46
C ALA A 356 17.61 -7.48 13.12
N LEU A 357 16.34 -7.14 13.30
CA LEU A 357 15.32 -8.06 13.80
C LEU A 357 14.25 -8.26 12.73
N VAL A 358 13.77 -9.49 12.57
CA VAL A 358 12.52 -9.72 11.84
C VAL A 358 11.39 -9.08 12.63
N MET A 359 10.50 -8.37 11.96
CA MET A 359 9.28 -7.81 12.55
C MET A 359 8.09 -8.16 11.66
N THR A 360 7.41 -9.26 11.96
CA THR A 360 6.20 -9.68 11.24
C THR A 360 4.97 -9.60 12.15
N SER A 361 3.77 -9.48 11.60
CA SER A 361 2.53 -9.42 12.39
C SER A 361 2.41 -10.57 13.41
N GLY A 362 1.92 -10.28 14.60
CA GLY A 362 1.68 -11.24 15.68
C GLY A 362 0.33 -11.92 15.51
N ASN A 363 0.29 -12.91 14.63
CA ASN A 363 -0.90 -13.69 14.27
C ASN A 363 -0.50 -15.03 13.66
N LEU A 364 -1.44 -15.97 13.66
CA LEU A 364 -1.39 -17.08 12.72
C LEU A 364 -1.55 -16.53 11.30
N SER A 365 -0.91 -17.17 10.30
CA SER A 365 -1.01 -16.72 8.91
C SER A 365 -2.48 -16.54 8.48
N GLU A 366 -2.78 -15.42 7.82
CA GLU A 366 -4.11 -15.02 7.30
C GLU A 366 -5.15 -14.61 8.36
N GLU A 367 -4.82 -14.65 9.65
CA GLU A 367 -5.67 -14.07 10.70
C GLU A 367 -5.34 -12.59 10.95
N PRO A 368 -6.21 -11.80 11.60
CA PRO A 368 -5.88 -10.43 12.00
C PRO A 368 -4.78 -10.38 13.06
N ILE A 369 -4.00 -9.28 13.12
CA ILE A 369 -2.99 -9.06 14.17
C ILE A 369 -3.65 -8.96 15.56
N GLU A 370 -3.04 -9.60 16.55
CA GLU A 370 -3.51 -9.53 17.94
C GLU A 370 -3.22 -8.15 18.54
N THR A 371 -4.12 -7.68 19.43
CA THR A 371 -4.02 -6.38 20.11
C THR A 371 -4.11 -6.49 21.63
N ASP A 372 -4.68 -7.58 22.13
CA ASP A 372 -4.88 -7.86 23.55
C ASP A 372 -3.79 -8.81 24.08
N ASP A 373 -3.27 -8.56 25.28
CA ASP A 373 -2.14 -9.31 25.85
C ASP A 373 -2.51 -10.76 26.19
N ASP A 374 -3.73 -11.01 26.67
CA ASP A 374 -4.16 -12.35 27.04
C ASP A 374 -4.48 -13.19 25.79
N LEU A 375 -5.12 -12.59 24.78
CA LEU A 375 -5.30 -13.25 23.47
C LEU A 375 -3.95 -13.49 22.77
N ALA A 376 -3.02 -12.54 22.83
CA ALA A 376 -1.68 -12.73 22.27
C ALA A 376 -0.91 -13.85 23.01
N TRP A 377 -1.07 -13.97 24.32
CA TRP A 377 -0.52 -15.09 25.07
C TRP A 377 -1.09 -16.42 24.59
N GLU A 378 -2.43 -16.54 24.50
CA GLU A 378 -3.10 -17.75 24.06
C GLU A 378 -2.72 -18.14 22.62
N HIS A 379 -2.88 -17.21 21.68
CA HIS A 379 -2.76 -17.48 20.24
C HIS A 379 -1.31 -17.48 19.73
N LEU A 380 -0.38 -16.79 20.39
CA LEU A 380 1.02 -16.69 19.94
C LEU A 380 1.95 -17.53 20.81
N VAL A 381 1.85 -17.46 22.13
CA VAL A 381 2.81 -18.14 23.02
C VAL A 381 2.35 -19.56 23.37
N ALA A 382 1.16 -19.71 23.94
CA ALA A 382 0.61 -21.01 24.36
C ALA A 382 0.35 -21.93 23.15
N ALA A 383 -0.05 -21.37 22.01
CA ALA A 383 -0.15 -22.09 20.72
C ALA A 383 1.21 -22.51 20.13
N GLY A 384 2.32 -22.05 20.72
CA GLY A 384 3.67 -22.51 20.39
C GLY A 384 4.41 -21.68 19.33
N ILE A 385 3.88 -20.53 18.89
CA ILE A 385 4.50 -19.69 17.86
C ILE A 385 5.69 -18.91 18.41
N ALA A 386 5.46 -18.12 19.46
CA ALA A 386 6.48 -17.40 20.22
C ALA A 386 6.89 -18.19 21.47
N ASP A 387 8.12 -17.96 21.92
CA ASP A 387 8.68 -18.51 23.15
C ASP A 387 8.41 -17.59 24.35
N ALA A 388 8.15 -16.30 24.11
CA ALA A 388 7.83 -15.31 25.14
C ALA A 388 6.92 -14.19 24.62
N LEU A 389 6.33 -13.44 25.54
CA LEU A 389 5.53 -12.24 25.29
C LEU A 389 6.14 -11.04 26.04
N LEU A 390 6.52 -10.01 25.29
CA LEU A 390 6.83 -8.68 25.76
C LEU A 390 5.60 -7.79 25.54
N GLY A 391 4.75 -7.73 26.55
CA GLY A 391 3.48 -7.01 26.57
C GLY A 391 3.58 -5.62 27.21
N ASN A 392 2.43 -4.99 27.42
CA ASN A 392 2.30 -3.79 28.27
C ASN A 392 0.83 -3.53 28.66
N ASP A 393 0.63 -2.80 29.74
CA ASP A 393 -0.69 -2.50 30.31
C ASP A 393 -1.44 -1.32 29.63
N ARG A 394 -0.92 -0.75 28.54
CA ARG A 394 -1.68 0.22 27.72
C ARG A 394 -2.50 -0.50 26.65
N ALA A 395 -3.83 -0.41 26.74
CA ALA A 395 -4.71 -1.02 25.75
C ALA A 395 -4.57 -0.40 24.35
N ILE A 396 -4.62 -1.25 23.32
CA ILE A 396 -4.71 -0.86 21.91
C ILE A 396 -6.20 -0.90 21.53
N LEU A 397 -6.80 0.26 21.25
CA LEU A 397 -8.23 0.38 20.96
C LEU A 397 -8.56 0.27 19.47
N SER A 398 -7.55 0.33 18.60
CA SER A 398 -7.72 0.17 17.16
C SER A 398 -6.57 -0.63 16.56
N ARG A 399 -6.92 -1.73 15.90
CA ARG A 399 -5.98 -2.63 15.24
C ARG A 399 -5.38 -1.98 14.00
N TYR A 400 -4.06 -1.96 13.92
CA TYR A 400 -3.31 -1.41 12.78
C TYR A 400 -2.10 -2.29 12.45
N ASP A 401 -2.05 -2.77 11.21
CA ASP A 401 -0.82 -3.27 10.60
C ASP A 401 0.16 -2.13 10.30
N ASP A 402 1.44 -2.47 10.14
CA ASP A 402 2.41 -1.56 9.55
C ASP A 402 2.11 -1.33 8.06
N SER A 403 2.15 -0.07 7.63
CA SER A 403 2.06 0.29 6.21
C SER A 403 3.29 -0.22 5.44
N VAL A 404 3.08 -0.58 4.18
CA VAL A 404 4.13 -1.00 3.26
C VAL A 404 4.08 -0.12 2.03
N VAL A 405 5.21 0.47 1.66
CA VAL A 405 5.32 1.37 0.51
C VAL A 405 6.54 0.99 -0.34
N ARG A 406 6.49 1.37 -1.61
CA ARG A 406 7.62 1.31 -2.55
C ARG A 406 7.75 2.66 -3.24
N VAL A 407 8.95 3.03 -3.67
CA VAL A 407 9.16 4.17 -4.57
C VAL A 407 9.31 3.67 -6.01
N VAL A 408 8.53 4.21 -6.93
CA VAL A 408 8.61 3.92 -8.37
C VAL A 408 8.71 5.25 -9.11
N ASP A 409 9.80 5.42 -9.88
CA ASP A 409 10.11 6.65 -10.63
C ASP A 409 10.01 7.95 -9.79
N GLY A 410 10.46 7.87 -8.53
CA GLY A 410 10.44 8.98 -7.57
C GLY A 410 9.09 9.24 -6.90
N ALA A 411 8.02 8.51 -7.27
CA ALA A 411 6.71 8.60 -6.66
C ALA A 411 6.49 7.48 -5.64
N ILE A 412 5.78 7.80 -4.56
CA ILE A 412 5.38 6.83 -3.54
C ILE A 412 4.23 5.99 -4.08
N MET A 413 4.36 4.67 -3.97
CA MET A 413 3.33 3.70 -4.31
C MET A 413 3.02 2.85 -3.07
N PRO A 414 1.87 3.05 -2.40
CA PRO A 414 1.43 2.19 -1.32
C PRO A 414 1.22 0.76 -1.81
N ILE A 415 1.76 -0.21 -1.08
CA ILE A 415 1.41 -1.64 -1.23
C ILE A 415 0.35 -2.00 -0.20
N ARG A 416 0.47 -1.40 0.99
CA ARG A 416 -0.47 -1.51 2.10
C ARG A 416 -0.58 -0.17 2.81
N ARG A 417 -1.80 0.38 2.85
CA ARG A 417 -2.12 1.60 3.59
C ARG A 417 -2.71 1.25 4.96
N ALA A 418 -1.98 1.51 6.03
CA ALA A 418 -2.39 1.25 7.41
C ALA A 418 -1.78 2.29 8.37
N ARG A 419 -0.88 1.90 9.28
CA ARG A 419 -0.30 2.80 10.30
C ARG A 419 0.37 4.01 9.67
N GLY A 420 0.12 5.18 10.26
CA GLY A 420 0.70 6.46 9.85
C GLY A 420 0.05 7.09 8.60
N TYR A 421 -0.89 6.40 7.94
CA TYR A 421 -1.69 6.95 6.84
C TYR A 421 -3.19 6.92 7.16
N ALA A 422 -3.74 5.75 7.48
CA ALA A 422 -5.13 5.66 7.92
C ALA A 422 -5.28 6.23 9.34
N PRO A 423 -6.40 6.89 9.67
CA PRO A 423 -7.65 7.04 8.90
C PRO A 423 -7.73 8.34 8.07
N GLN A 424 -6.60 8.99 7.74
CA GLN A 424 -6.61 10.29 7.06
C GLN A 424 -7.52 10.23 5.83
N PRO A 425 -8.51 11.14 5.69
CA PRO A 425 -9.44 11.07 4.59
C PRO A 425 -8.77 11.37 3.25
N LEU A 426 -9.28 10.77 2.19
CA LEU A 426 -8.92 11.04 0.81
C LEU A 426 -9.97 11.95 0.16
N PRO A 427 -9.58 12.82 -0.78
CA PRO A 427 -10.51 13.71 -1.46
C PRO A 427 -11.49 12.94 -2.36
N LEU A 428 -12.71 13.44 -2.52
CA LEU A 428 -13.66 13.00 -3.54
C LEU A 428 -14.18 14.22 -4.31
N PRO A 429 -14.56 14.06 -5.59
CA PRO A 429 -15.21 15.13 -6.33
C PRO A 429 -16.53 15.55 -5.66
N ALA A 430 -16.80 16.85 -5.67
CA ALA A 430 -18.11 17.40 -5.35
C ALA A 430 -19.10 16.97 -6.46
N LEU A 431 -20.22 16.36 -6.08
CA LEU A 431 -21.23 15.85 -7.00
C LEU A 431 -22.61 16.24 -6.47
N ASP A 432 -23.34 17.06 -7.21
CA ASP A 432 -24.67 17.51 -6.81
C ASP A 432 -25.65 16.34 -6.69
N GLY A 433 -26.37 16.25 -5.58
CA GLY A 433 -27.35 15.19 -5.32
C GLY A 433 -26.76 13.85 -4.91
N ALA A 434 -25.44 13.76 -4.70
CA ALA A 434 -24.83 12.59 -4.07
C ALA A 434 -25.30 12.45 -2.61
N PRO A 435 -25.39 11.22 -2.07
CA PRO A 435 -25.70 11.01 -0.66
C PRO A 435 -24.55 11.54 0.23
N SER A 436 -24.94 12.11 1.38
CA SER A 436 -24.02 12.67 2.37
C SER A 436 -23.00 11.65 2.92
N CYS A 437 -23.41 10.39 3.04
CA CYS A 437 -22.56 9.30 3.52
C CYS A 437 -22.88 7.98 2.81
N VAL A 438 -21.85 7.34 2.27
CA VAL A 438 -21.89 6.02 1.63
C VAL A 438 -20.91 5.11 2.35
N LEU A 439 -21.32 3.86 2.64
CA LEU A 439 -20.42 2.80 3.10
C LEU A 439 -20.07 1.88 1.94
N ALA A 440 -18.82 1.94 1.50
CA ALA A 440 -18.23 0.99 0.58
C ALA A 440 -17.55 -0.16 1.33
N CYS A 441 -18.04 -1.37 1.08
CA CYS A 441 -17.66 -2.57 1.83
C CYS A 441 -16.32 -3.17 1.40
N GLY A 442 -15.78 -2.71 0.25
CA GLY A 442 -14.51 -3.14 -0.28
C GLY A 442 -14.51 -4.53 -0.92
N PRO A 443 -13.32 -5.09 -1.15
CA PRO A 443 -13.11 -6.42 -1.71
C PRO A 443 -13.03 -7.49 -0.60
N GLN A 444 -12.80 -8.75 -0.99
CA GLN A 444 -12.47 -9.82 -0.05
C GLN A 444 -10.99 -9.80 0.33
N GLN A 445 -10.09 -9.66 -0.64
CA GLN A 445 -8.66 -9.72 -0.41
C GLN A 445 -8.08 -8.35 -0.07
N LYS A 446 -7.10 -8.30 0.82
CA LYS A 446 -6.42 -7.07 1.26
C LYS A 446 -7.41 -5.95 1.65
N ALA A 447 -8.54 -6.34 2.23
CA ALA A 447 -9.72 -5.52 2.35
C ALA A 447 -9.46 -4.22 3.11
N THR A 448 -10.11 -3.17 2.61
CA THR A 448 -10.34 -1.89 3.27
C THR A 448 -11.83 -1.61 3.17
N ILE A 449 -12.35 -0.74 4.03
CA ILE A 449 -13.68 -0.15 3.87
C ILE A 449 -13.52 1.35 3.66
N ALA A 450 -14.57 1.98 3.14
CA ALA A 450 -14.61 3.42 2.95
C ALA A 450 -15.96 4.00 3.38
N LEU A 451 -15.91 5.10 4.13
CA LEU A 451 -17.08 5.91 4.46
C LEU A 451 -16.91 7.31 3.90
N THR A 452 -17.93 7.85 3.26
CA THR A 452 -17.88 9.21 2.71
C THR A 452 -18.47 10.23 3.67
N ARG A 453 -18.02 11.47 3.54
CA ARG A 453 -18.62 12.63 4.21
C ARG A 453 -18.65 13.79 3.24
N GLU A 454 -19.77 14.47 3.18
CA GLU A 454 -19.87 15.77 2.51
C GLU A 454 -19.63 16.90 3.52
N GLY A 455 -18.75 17.83 3.14
CA GLY A 455 -18.46 19.04 3.89
C GLY A 455 -19.43 20.16 3.57
N THR A 456 -19.43 21.19 4.41
CA THR A 456 -20.34 22.35 4.32
C THR A 456 -20.18 23.19 3.05
N ASN A 457 -19.06 23.05 2.34
CA ASN A 457 -18.74 23.81 1.11
C ASN A 457 -18.90 22.95 -0.16
N GLY A 458 -19.54 21.78 -0.07
CA GLY A 458 -19.74 20.85 -1.20
C GLY A 458 -18.55 19.93 -1.50
N GLU A 459 -17.40 20.13 -0.86
CA GLU A 459 -16.29 19.18 -0.90
C GLU A 459 -16.69 17.84 -0.27
N ALA A 460 -16.24 16.74 -0.84
CA ALA A 460 -16.48 15.41 -0.29
C ALA A 460 -15.17 14.74 0.08
N THR A 461 -15.20 13.96 1.15
CA THR A 461 -14.04 13.20 1.63
C THR A 461 -14.40 11.74 1.84
N CYS A 462 -13.39 10.88 1.78
CA CYS A 462 -13.49 9.44 1.90
C CYS A 462 -12.55 8.92 3.00
N PHE A 463 -13.13 8.45 4.10
CA PHE A 463 -12.41 7.78 5.19
C PHE A 463 -12.15 6.33 4.81
N VAL A 464 -11.02 6.08 4.16
CA VAL A 464 -10.55 4.71 3.88
C VAL A 464 -9.90 4.14 5.14
N SER A 465 -10.37 2.98 5.57
CA SER A 465 -9.83 2.28 6.74
C SER A 465 -8.35 1.90 6.57
N GLN A 466 -7.76 1.44 7.66
CA GLN A 466 -6.55 0.63 7.59
C GLN A 466 -6.78 -0.67 6.84
N HIS A 467 -5.71 -1.29 6.38
CA HIS A 467 -5.70 -2.67 5.91
C HIS A 467 -6.29 -3.62 6.97
N ILE A 468 -7.32 -4.38 6.60
CA ILE A 468 -8.00 -5.35 7.46
C ILE A 468 -7.44 -6.77 7.24
N GLY A 469 -6.98 -7.07 6.02
CA GLY A 469 -6.55 -8.40 5.60
C GLY A 469 -7.57 -9.09 4.71
N ASP A 470 -7.52 -10.42 4.63
CA ASP A 470 -8.40 -11.20 3.75
C ASP A 470 -9.67 -11.64 4.50
N VAL A 471 -10.84 -11.16 4.06
CA VAL A 471 -12.14 -11.35 4.73
C VAL A 471 -12.79 -12.66 4.29
N GLU A 472 -12.16 -13.79 4.64
CA GLU A 472 -12.54 -15.13 4.17
C GLU A 472 -13.21 -16.00 5.24
N ASN A 473 -13.20 -15.59 6.51
CA ASN A 473 -13.74 -16.38 7.62
C ASN A 473 -14.33 -15.49 8.73
N GLY A 474 -14.92 -16.10 9.76
CA GLY A 474 -15.58 -15.39 10.86
C GLY A 474 -14.66 -14.41 11.59
N LYS A 475 -13.43 -14.80 11.94
CA LYS A 475 -12.48 -13.93 12.65
C LYS A 475 -12.11 -12.69 11.82
N THR A 476 -11.86 -12.87 10.53
CA THR A 476 -11.52 -11.73 9.65
C THR A 476 -12.74 -10.87 9.31
N PHE A 477 -13.94 -11.44 9.31
CA PHE A 477 -15.19 -10.69 9.22
C PHE A 477 -15.50 -9.87 10.48
N ASP A 478 -15.19 -10.40 11.67
CA ASP A 478 -15.29 -9.64 12.94
C ASP A 478 -14.33 -8.45 12.95
N ALA A 479 -13.11 -8.63 12.41
CA ALA A 479 -12.15 -7.55 12.22
C ALA A 479 -12.68 -6.45 11.27
N TRP A 480 -13.28 -6.87 10.16
CA TRP A 480 -13.93 -5.97 9.21
C TRP A 480 -15.07 -5.18 9.87
N ASN A 481 -15.91 -5.86 10.65
CA ASN A 481 -17.04 -5.23 11.34
C ASN A 481 -16.57 -4.27 12.45
N ALA A 482 -15.52 -4.63 13.18
CA ALA A 482 -14.91 -3.75 14.18
C ALA A 482 -14.34 -2.48 13.54
N ALA A 483 -13.68 -2.58 12.38
CA ALA A 483 -13.20 -1.41 11.65
C ALA A 483 -14.35 -0.51 11.17
N ARG A 484 -15.46 -1.10 10.70
CA ARG A 484 -16.68 -0.39 10.29
C ARG A 484 -17.29 0.40 11.43
N THR A 485 -17.67 -0.27 12.51
CA THR A 485 -18.25 0.37 13.69
C THR A 485 -17.32 1.46 14.23
N ARG A 486 -16.01 1.20 14.24
CA ARG A 486 -15.02 2.18 14.71
C ARG A 486 -15.02 3.47 13.91
N LEU A 487 -15.09 3.40 12.58
CA LEU A 487 -15.13 4.60 11.74
C LEU A 487 -16.49 5.30 11.81
N GLU A 488 -17.59 4.54 11.86
CA GLU A 488 -18.94 5.08 12.04
C GLU A 488 -19.03 5.89 13.34
N ASP A 489 -18.64 5.30 14.47
CA ASP A 489 -18.76 5.92 15.80
C ASP A 489 -17.81 7.11 15.97
N LEU A 490 -16.54 6.95 15.58
CA LEU A 490 -15.50 7.95 15.85
C LEU A 490 -15.66 9.20 14.98
N PHE A 491 -16.19 9.03 13.77
CA PHE A 491 -16.41 10.10 12.81
C PHE A 491 -17.89 10.49 12.67
N ASP A 492 -18.78 9.97 13.51
CA ASP A 492 -20.23 10.22 13.46
C ASP A 492 -20.78 10.09 12.01
N LEU A 493 -20.46 8.96 11.37
CA LEU A 493 -20.83 8.68 9.99
C LEU A 493 -22.01 7.72 9.97
N ALA A 494 -23.15 8.19 9.46
CA ALA A 494 -24.37 7.40 9.30
C ALA A 494 -24.64 7.12 7.81
N PRO A 495 -24.33 5.91 7.30
CA PRO A 495 -24.46 5.61 5.88
C PRO A 495 -25.91 5.67 5.40
N ALA A 496 -26.17 6.49 4.37
CA ALA A 496 -27.45 6.55 3.67
C ALA A 496 -27.57 5.49 2.56
N ALA A 497 -26.42 5.02 2.04
CA ALA A 497 -26.34 3.98 1.02
C ALA A 497 -25.18 3.02 1.27
N LEU A 498 -25.33 1.79 0.78
CA LEU A 498 -24.33 0.73 0.85
C LEU A 498 -23.78 0.42 -0.54
N VAL A 499 -22.52 0.02 -0.61
CA VAL A 499 -21.85 -0.36 -1.85
C VAL A 499 -21.05 -1.62 -1.62
N CYS A 500 -21.12 -2.55 -2.56
CA CYS A 500 -20.33 -3.77 -2.51
C CYS A 500 -19.86 -4.22 -3.89
N ASP A 501 -18.95 -5.19 -3.91
CA ASP A 501 -18.50 -5.85 -5.13
C ASP A 501 -19.64 -6.67 -5.75
N LEU A 502 -19.62 -6.84 -7.07
CA LEU A 502 -20.53 -7.74 -7.79
C LEU A 502 -20.35 -9.20 -7.37
N HIS A 503 -19.21 -9.58 -6.78
CA HIS A 503 -18.97 -10.95 -6.38
C HIS A 503 -20.08 -11.48 -5.44
N PRO A 504 -20.72 -12.63 -5.77
CA PRO A 504 -21.89 -13.09 -5.03
C PRO A 504 -21.54 -13.66 -3.65
N SER A 505 -20.32 -14.16 -3.45
CA SER A 505 -19.93 -14.90 -2.25
C SER A 505 -19.00 -14.17 -1.28
N TYR A 506 -18.60 -12.92 -1.57
CA TYR A 506 -17.79 -12.16 -0.61
C TYR A 506 -18.62 -11.89 0.65
N LEU A 507 -18.05 -12.16 1.83
CA LEU A 507 -18.76 -12.00 3.11
C LEU A 507 -19.27 -10.56 3.30
N SER A 508 -18.44 -9.57 2.97
CA SER A 508 -18.80 -8.15 3.02
C SER A 508 -19.94 -7.80 2.05
N SER A 509 -20.00 -8.43 0.88
CA SER A 509 -21.05 -8.21 -0.12
C SER A 509 -22.36 -8.91 0.24
N GLN A 510 -22.30 -10.10 0.84
CA GLN A 510 -23.46 -10.78 1.41
C GLN A 510 -24.09 -9.96 2.54
N TRP A 511 -23.25 -9.46 3.44
CA TRP A 511 -23.69 -8.55 4.51
C TRP A 511 -24.36 -7.30 3.96
N ALA A 512 -23.76 -6.62 2.97
CA ALA A 512 -24.33 -5.40 2.39
C ALA A 512 -25.70 -5.63 1.76
N ARG A 513 -25.87 -6.74 1.02
CA ARG A 513 -27.15 -7.14 0.43
C ARG A 513 -28.21 -7.44 1.48
N GLU A 514 -27.83 -8.13 2.55
CA GLU A 514 -28.74 -8.46 3.65
C GLU A 514 -29.15 -7.19 4.42
N GLN A 515 -28.18 -6.32 4.72
CA GLN A 515 -28.38 -5.08 5.45
C GLN A 515 -29.27 -4.10 4.67
N ALA A 516 -28.99 -3.93 3.37
CA ALA A 516 -29.82 -3.11 2.50
C ALA A 516 -31.29 -3.55 2.49
N ARG A 517 -31.53 -4.87 2.44
CA ARG A 517 -32.90 -5.44 2.52
C ARG A 517 -33.55 -5.23 3.89
N LYS A 518 -32.81 -5.44 4.98
CA LYS A 518 -33.32 -5.29 6.35
C LYS A 518 -33.70 -3.85 6.69
N CYS A 519 -32.87 -2.90 6.26
CA CYS A 519 -33.03 -1.48 6.59
C CYS A 519 -33.68 -0.65 5.46
N ASN A 520 -34.07 -1.29 4.35
CA ASN A 520 -34.59 -0.62 3.15
C ASN A 520 -33.67 0.52 2.68
N GLN A 521 -32.35 0.28 2.71
CA GLN A 521 -31.32 1.22 2.29
C GLN A 521 -30.97 1.00 0.81
N SER A 522 -30.48 2.06 0.15
CA SER A 522 -30.00 1.97 -1.23
C SER A 522 -28.73 1.10 -1.29
N LEU A 523 -28.65 0.23 -2.29
CA LEU A 523 -27.50 -0.63 -2.55
C LEU A 523 -27.01 -0.42 -3.97
N VAL A 524 -25.71 -0.14 -4.13
CA VAL A 524 -25.04 -0.10 -5.43
C VAL A 524 -24.06 -1.26 -5.51
N GLU A 525 -24.22 -2.12 -6.51
CA GLU A 525 -23.23 -3.16 -6.80
C GLU A 525 -22.27 -2.67 -7.88
N VAL A 526 -20.97 -2.80 -7.61
CA VAL A 526 -19.91 -2.23 -8.42
C VAL A 526 -18.99 -3.33 -8.94
N GLN A 527 -18.63 -3.22 -10.22
CA GLN A 527 -17.71 -4.17 -10.83
C GLN A 527 -16.27 -3.91 -10.35
N HIS A 528 -15.57 -4.99 -9.99
CA HIS A 528 -14.26 -4.95 -9.35
C HIS A 528 -13.20 -4.14 -10.11
N HIS A 529 -13.07 -4.36 -11.42
CA HIS A 529 -12.08 -3.68 -12.26
C HIS A 529 -12.46 -2.23 -12.55
N HIS A 530 -13.76 -1.91 -12.63
CA HIS A 530 -14.23 -0.53 -12.68
C HIS A 530 -13.86 0.20 -11.38
N ALA A 531 -13.99 -0.43 -10.22
CA ALA A 531 -13.53 0.15 -8.95
C ALA A 531 -12.02 0.40 -8.92
N HIS A 532 -11.20 -0.53 -9.43
CA HIS A 532 -9.76 -0.31 -9.61
C HIS A 532 -9.48 0.97 -10.43
N ILE A 533 -10.14 1.13 -11.58
CA ILE A 533 -9.94 2.30 -12.46
C ILE A 533 -10.49 3.59 -11.84
N ALA A 534 -11.67 3.54 -11.23
CA ALA A 534 -12.28 4.70 -10.58
C ALA A 534 -11.43 5.24 -9.42
N SER A 535 -10.71 4.38 -8.70
CA SER A 535 -9.77 4.83 -7.65
C SER A 535 -8.68 5.76 -8.19
N VAL A 536 -8.17 5.47 -9.40
CA VAL A 536 -7.18 6.30 -10.10
C VAL A 536 -7.80 7.59 -10.60
N MET A 537 -8.99 7.48 -11.23
CA MET A 537 -9.70 8.63 -11.77
C MET A 537 -10.00 9.67 -10.70
N VAL A 538 -10.47 9.25 -9.53
CA VAL A 538 -10.81 10.17 -8.44
C VAL A 538 -9.58 10.89 -7.90
N GLU A 539 -8.46 10.18 -7.74
CA GLU A 539 -7.20 10.81 -7.34
C GLU A 539 -6.74 11.85 -8.37
N ALA A 540 -6.82 11.52 -9.67
CA ALA A 540 -6.48 12.43 -10.75
C ALA A 540 -7.44 13.63 -10.85
N ILE A 541 -8.74 13.45 -10.57
CA ILE A 541 -9.71 14.55 -10.50
C ILE A 541 -9.38 15.47 -9.34
N ALA A 542 -9.07 14.92 -8.16
CA ALA A 542 -8.66 15.71 -7.00
C ALA A 542 -7.35 16.48 -7.24
N ALA A 543 -6.45 15.92 -8.06
CA ALA A 543 -5.22 16.58 -8.50
C ALA A 543 -5.43 17.55 -9.69
N ALA A 544 -6.68 17.79 -10.12
CA ALA A 544 -7.04 18.60 -11.29
C ALA A 544 -6.38 18.15 -12.61
N GLN A 545 -6.03 16.86 -12.71
CA GLN A 545 -5.51 16.23 -13.93
C GLN A 545 -6.64 15.72 -14.83
N LEU A 546 -7.81 15.42 -14.25
CA LEU A 546 -9.02 15.02 -14.95
C LEU A 546 -10.22 15.86 -14.50
N THR A 547 -11.20 16.01 -15.38
CA THR A 547 -12.52 16.55 -15.03
C THR A 547 -13.46 15.42 -14.59
N THR A 548 -14.54 15.76 -13.90
CA THR A 548 -15.52 14.77 -13.39
C THR A 548 -16.31 14.06 -14.49
N ASP A 549 -16.37 14.64 -15.69
CA ASP A 549 -17.00 14.09 -16.90
C ASP A 549 -16.00 13.39 -17.84
N ALA A 550 -14.72 13.30 -17.46
CA ALA A 550 -13.69 12.67 -18.29
C ALA A 550 -13.93 11.16 -18.46
N ARG A 551 -13.68 10.68 -19.69
CA ARG A 551 -13.53 9.25 -20.00
C ARG A 551 -12.06 8.90 -20.12
N VAL A 552 -11.67 7.76 -19.59
CA VAL A 552 -10.30 7.23 -19.68
C VAL A 552 -10.31 5.81 -20.24
N LEU A 553 -9.17 5.39 -20.80
CA LEU A 553 -8.91 3.98 -21.00
C LEU A 553 -8.27 3.40 -19.73
N GLY A 554 -9.03 2.63 -18.98
CA GLY A 554 -8.51 1.85 -17.86
C GLY A 554 -7.88 0.54 -18.32
N ILE A 555 -6.65 0.26 -17.90
CA ILE A 555 -6.03 -1.07 -17.99
C ILE A 555 -6.06 -1.66 -16.58
N ALA A 556 -6.86 -2.70 -16.39
CA ALA A 556 -7.08 -3.36 -15.11
C ALA A 556 -6.48 -4.76 -15.13
N PHE A 557 -5.22 -4.88 -14.70
CA PHE A 557 -4.49 -6.15 -14.64
C PHE A 557 -4.42 -6.66 -13.20
N ASP A 558 -5.12 -7.75 -12.95
CA ASP A 558 -5.31 -8.30 -11.62
C ASP A 558 -5.32 -9.84 -11.60
N GLY A 559 -5.34 -10.43 -10.40
CA GLY A 559 -5.48 -11.85 -10.18
C GLY A 559 -6.90 -12.36 -10.45
N THR A 560 -7.91 -11.81 -9.77
CA THR A 560 -9.29 -12.33 -9.85
C THR A 560 -10.31 -11.27 -9.47
N GLY A 561 -11.18 -10.91 -10.41
CA GLY A 561 -12.42 -10.19 -10.09
C GLY A 561 -13.63 -10.77 -10.82
N ALA A 562 -14.82 -10.61 -10.24
CA ALA A 562 -16.06 -11.06 -10.86
C ALA A 562 -16.33 -10.27 -12.15
N GLY A 563 -16.39 -10.98 -13.27
CA GLY A 563 -16.89 -10.45 -14.53
C GLY A 563 -18.41 -10.33 -14.53
N THR A 564 -18.93 -9.43 -15.37
CA THR A 564 -20.38 -9.26 -15.56
C THR A 564 -21.03 -10.41 -16.36
N ASP A 565 -20.21 -11.26 -16.97
CA ASP A 565 -20.59 -12.39 -17.82
C ASP A 565 -20.39 -13.76 -17.15
N GLY A 566 -20.02 -13.78 -15.87
CA GLY A 566 -19.68 -15.00 -15.13
C GLY A 566 -18.25 -15.51 -15.37
N THR A 567 -17.44 -14.81 -16.18
CA THR A 567 -16.01 -15.07 -16.34
C THR A 567 -15.23 -14.42 -15.19
N ILE A 568 -14.10 -15.02 -14.79
CA ILE A 568 -13.15 -14.38 -13.88
C ILE A 568 -12.28 -13.41 -14.67
N TRP A 569 -12.46 -12.11 -14.45
CA TRP A 569 -11.67 -11.06 -15.10
C TRP A 569 -10.33 -10.81 -14.38
N GLY A 570 -9.42 -10.14 -15.08
CA GLY A 570 -8.11 -9.74 -14.55
C GLY A 570 -7.11 -9.29 -15.62
N GLY A 571 -7.52 -9.17 -16.88
CA GLY A 571 -6.67 -8.77 -18.00
C GLY A 571 -7.45 -7.88 -18.94
N GLU A 572 -8.06 -6.82 -18.38
CA GLU A 572 -9.13 -6.06 -19.02
C GLU A 572 -8.68 -4.66 -19.44
N PHE A 573 -9.25 -4.18 -20.55
CA PHE A 573 -9.17 -2.80 -21.00
C PHE A 573 -10.60 -2.24 -21.02
N LEU A 574 -10.84 -1.24 -20.18
CA LEU A 574 -12.15 -0.64 -19.96
C LEU A 574 -12.14 0.80 -20.44
N VAL A 575 -13.10 1.20 -21.26
CA VAL A 575 -13.35 2.62 -21.50
C VAL A 575 -14.34 3.06 -20.45
N ALA A 576 -13.90 3.87 -19.48
CA ALA A 576 -14.65 4.12 -18.26
C ALA A 576 -14.78 5.62 -17.96
N ASP A 577 -15.92 5.98 -17.40
CA ASP A 577 -16.09 7.19 -16.59
C ASP A 577 -16.30 6.79 -15.11
N LEU A 578 -16.62 7.74 -14.24
CA LEU A 578 -16.85 7.43 -12.82
C LEU A 578 -18.12 6.59 -12.57
N ALA A 579 -19.14 6.66 -13.44
CA ALA A 579 -20.42 6.00 -13.21
C ALA A 579 -20.54 4.67 -13.98
N ASP A 580 -19.93 4.56 -15.16
CA ASP A 580 -20.10 3.42 -16.05
C ASP A 580 -18.82 3.05 -16.81
N PHE A 581 -18.84 1.88 -17.45
CA PHE A 581 -17.72 1.38 -18.26
C PHE A 581 -18.17 0.50 -19.42
N GLU A 582 -17.37 0.48 -20.48
CA GLU A 582 -17.45 -0.47 -21.59
C GLU A 582 -16.18 -1.34 -21.62
N ARG A 583 -16.33 -2.65 -21.73
CA ARG A 583 -15.20 -3.57 -21.92
C ARG A 583 -14.72 -3.48 -23.36
N ALA A 584 -13.61 -2.80 -23.60
CA ALA A 584 -13.07 -2.54 -24.95
C ALA A 584 -12.11 -3.63 -25.44
N ALA A 585 -11.34 -4.24 -24.52
CA ALA A 585 -10.50 -5.39 -24.84
C ALA A 585 -10.29 -6.30 -23.63
N HIS A 586 -9.91 -7.55 -23.89
CA HIS A 586 -9.53 -8.48 -22.83
C HIS A 586 -8.60 -9.59 -23.31
N LEU A 587 -7.92 -10.23 -22.36
CA LEU A 587 -7.16 -11.44 -22.61
C LEU A 587 -8.09 -12.57 -23.07
N ARG A 588 -7.67 -13.35 -24.08
CA ARG A 588 -8.35 -14.57 -24.49
C ARG A 588 -8.59 -15.45 -23.27
N THR A 589 -9.82 -15.94 -23.12
CA THR A 589 -10.15 -16.75 -21.95
C THR A 589 -9.60 -18.16 -22.05
N TRP A 590 -9.30 -18.79 -20.91
CA TRP A 590 -9.05 -20.23 -20.78
C TRP A 590 -9.73 -20.78 -19.51
N ALA A 591 -9.75 -22.10 -19.35
CA ALA A 591 -10.32 -22.75 -18.17
C ALA A 591 -9.35 -22.75 -16.99
N LEU A 592 -9.85 -22.52 -15.77
CA LEU A 592 -9.08 -22.58 -14.53
C LEU A 592 -9.48 -23.81 -13.69
N PRO A 593 -8.96 -25.01 -13.99
CA PRO A 593 -9.43 -26.26 -13.39
C PRO A 593 -9.22 -26.31 -11.88
N GLY A 594 -10.32 -26.44 -11.14
CA GLY A 594 -10.35 -26.44 -9.68
C GLY A 594 -10.30 -25.06 -9.04
N GLY A 595 -10.44 -23.98 -9.84
CA GLY A 595 -10.44 -22.60 -9.35
C GLY A 595 -9.19 -22.29 -8.53
N VAL A 596 -9.37 -22.07 -7.22
CA VAL A 596 -8.28 -21.79 -6.25
C VAL A 596 -7.19 -22.87 -6.26
N ALA A 597 -7.50 -24.13 -6.58
CA ALA A 597 -6.49 -25.18 -6.69
C ALA A 597 -5.45 -24.89 -7.80
N SER A 598 -5.88 -24.25 -8.91
CA SER A 598 -4.98 -23.82 -9.99
C SER A 598 -4.21 -22.53 -9.65
N VAL A 599 -4.68 -21.74 -8.68
CA VAL A 599 -3.94 -20.59 -8.14
C VAL A 599 -2.80 -21.09 -7.24
N ARG A 600 -3.05 -22.12 -6.42
CA ARG A 600 -2.05 -22.74 -5.54
C ARG A 600 -1.04 -23.60 -6.30
N ASP A 601 -1.48 -24.31 -7.33
CA ASP A 601 -0.62 -25.13 -8.20
C ASP A 601 -0.65 -24.56 -9.63
N ALA A 602 0.26 -23.62 -9.89
CA ALA A 602 0.34 -22.85 -11.14
C ALA A 602 0.57 -23.76 -12.36
N ARG A 603 1.10 -24.97 -12.16
CA ARG A 603 1.27 -25.97 -13.21
C ARG A 603 -0.07 -26.44 -13.81
N ARG A 604 -1.14 -26.52 -13.02
CA ARG A 604 -2.49 -26.86 -13.51
C ARG A 604 -3.04 -25.77 -14.42
N ASN A 605 -2.83 -24.53 -14.03
CA ASN A 605 -3.18 -23.35 -14.82
C ASN A 605 -2.37 -23.31 -16.14
N ALA A 606 -1.06 -23.54 -16.08
CA ALA A 606 -0.20 -23.65 -17.26
C ALA A 606 -0.65 -24.75 -18.21
N PHE A 607 -0.96 -25.95 -17.69
CA PHE A 607 -1.50 -27.05 -18.49
C PHE A 607 -2.81 -26.65 -19.20
N ALA A 608 -3.73 -26.01 -18.48
CA ALA A 608 -5.01 -25.58 -19.05
C ALA A 608 -4.84 -24.50 -20.12
N LEU A 609 -3.95 -23.52 -19.90
CA LEU A 609 -3.62 -22.49 -20.89
C LEU A 609 -3.02 -23.12 -22.16
N LEU A 610 -2.01 -24.00 -22.03
CA LEU A 610 -1.39 -24.65 -23.18
C LEU A 610 -2.37 -25.57 -23.93
N SER A 611 -3.33 -26.18 -23.22
CA SER A 611 -4.42 -26.95 -23.83
C SER A 611 -5.30 -26.06 -24.71
N GLU A 612 -5.76 -24.92 -24.18
CA GLU A 612 -6.57 -23.93 -24.90
C GLU A 612 -5.85 -23.37 -26.14
N LEU A 613 -4.53 -23.18 -26.06
CA LEU A 613 -3.72 -22.66 -27.16
C LEU A 613 -3.31 -23.75 -28.18
N CYS A 614 -3.63 -25.01 -27.91
CA CYS A 614 -3.19 -26.20 -28.66
C CYS A 614 -1.66 -26.31 -28.75
N LEU A 615 -0.97 -26.08 -27.64
CA LEU A 615 0.49 -26.09 -27.51
C LEU A 615 1.03 -27.22 -26.61
N LEU A 616 0.18 -28.10 -26.07
CA LEU A 616 0.62 -29.19 -25.18
C LEU A 616 1.65 -30.13 -25.83
N GLU A 617 1.53 -30.39 -27.13
CA GLU A 617 2.42 -31.28 -27.90
C GLU A 617 3.75 -30.61 -28.29
N HIS A 618 3.95 -29.32 -27.99
CA HIS A 618 5.19 -28.62 -28.33
C HIS A 618 6.36 -29.16 -27.49
N PRO A 619 7.54 -29.49 -28.05
CA PRO A 619 8.66 -30.11 -27.30
C PRO A 619 9.08 -29.35 -26.03
N GLY A 620 9.10 -28.01 -26.09
CA GLY A 620 9.34 -27.14 -24.93
C GLY A 620 8.41 -27.31 -23.72
N THR A 621 7.30 -28.07 -23.81
CA THR A 621 6.40 -28.35 -22.67
C THR A 621 6.89 -29.50 -21.78
N ALA A 622 7.87 -30.29 -22.23
CA ALA A 622 8.30 -31.53 -21.57
C ALA A 622 8.54 -31.36 -20.06
N ARG A 623 9.28 -30.31 -19.67
CA ARG A 623 9.59 -30.02 -18.25
C ARG A 623 8.34 -29.78 -17.40
N LEU A 624 7.37 -29.02 -17.93
CA LEU A 624 6.10 -28.79 -17.24
C LEU A 624 5.32 -30.09 -17.11
N LEU A 625 5.21 -30.86 -18.20
CA LEU A 625 4.48 -32.13 -18.20
C LEU A 625 5.10 -33.13 -17.23
N ASP A 626 6.42 -33.23 -17.17
CA ASP A 626 7.14 -34.13 -16.25
C ASP A 626 6.99 -33.71 -14.78
N SER A 627 6.77 -32.42 -14.50
CA SER A 627 6.51 -31.92 -13.15
C SER A 627 5.13 -32.32 -12.61
N LEU A 628 4.19 -32.70 -13.49
CA LEU A 628 2.84 -33.14 -13.15
C LEU A 628 2.75 -34.66 -13.21
N ASP A 629 2.34 -35.30 -12.10
CA ASP A 629 2.06 -36.73 -12.12
C ASP A 629 0.89 -37.08 -13.07
N GLU A 630 0.89 -38.32 -13.54
CA GLU A 630 -0.09 -38.80 -14.54
C GLU A 630 -1.54 -38.63 -14.07
N GLN A 631 -1.79 -38.87 -12.78
CA GLN A 631 -3.10 -38.70 -12.19
C GLN A 631 -3.57 -37.24 -12.28
N THR A 632 -2.70 -36.28 -11.93
CA THR A 632 -3.00 -34.85 -11.97
C THR A 632 -3.24 -34.39 -13.40
N ARG A 633 -2.44 -34.86 -14.37
CA ARG A 633 -2.66 -34.56 -15.80
C ARG A 633 -4.01 -35.07 -16.28
N SER A 634 -4.32 -36.34 -16.04
CA SER A 634 -5.58 -36.97 -16.45
C SER A 634 -6.81 -36.30 -15.82
N VAL A 635 -6.75 -35.98 -14.53
CA VAL A 635 -7.82 -35.27 -13.82
C VAL A 635 -7.99 -33.86 -14.39
N THR A 636 -6.89 -33.13 -14.59
CA THR A 636 -6.93 -31.76 -15.12
C THR A 636 -7.53 -31.73 -16.53
N ALA A 637 -7.12 -32.64 -17.41
CA ALA A 637 -7.69 -32.79 -18.75
C ALA A 637 -9.20 -33.10 -18.68
N THR A 638 -9.61 -34.05 -17.84
CA THR A 638 -11.03 -34.40 -17.64
C THR A 638 -11.86 -33.21 -17.15
N MET A 639 -11.31 -32.42 -16.23
CA MET A 639 -11.98 -31.23 -15.69
C MET A 639 -12.21 -30.18 -16.78
N ILE A 640 -11.21 -29.95 -17.64
CA ILE A 640 -11.28 -29.03 -18.78
C ILE A 640 -12.31 -29.53 -19.80
N GLU A 641 -12.19 -30.78 -20.25
CA GLU A 641 -13.07 -31.38 -21.26
C GLU A 641 -14.54 -31.39 -20.86
N ARG A 642 -14.83 -31.63 -19.58
CA ARG A 642 -16.20 -31.73 -19.05
C ARG A 642 -16.71 -30.45 -18.38
N GLY A 643 -15.90 -29.40 -18.29
CA GLY A 643 -16.24 -28.16 -17.60
C GLY A 643 -16.50 -28.34 -16.09
N ILE A 644 -15.87 -29.32 -15.44
CA ILE A 644 -16.08 -29.60 -14.01
C ILE A 644 -15.21 -28.66 -13.18
N ASN A 645 -15.82 -27.82 -12.34
CA ASN A 645 -15.12 -26.85 -11.49
C ASN A 645 -14.04 -26.05 -12.24
N SER A 646 -14.31 -25.70 -13.49
CA SER A 646 -13.34 -25.09 -14.41
C SER A 646 -13.87 -23.76 -14.93
N PRO A 647 -14.04 -22.74 -14.05
CA PRO A 647 -14.49 -21.42 -14.48
C PRO A 647 -13.54 -20.86 -15.54
N ARG A 648 -14.08 -20.05 -16.45
CA ARG A 648 -13.28 -19.36 -17.47
C ARG A 648 -12.63 -18.13 -16.84
N THR A 649 -11.42 -17.81 -17.26
CA THR A 649 -10.67 -16.63 -16.79
C THR A 649 -9.98 -15.90 -17.93
N SER A 650 -9.92 -14.57 -17.84
CA SER A 650 -9.10 -13.66 -18.65
C SER A 650 -8.00 -12.97 -17.80
N SER A 651 -7.59 -13.59 -16.70
CA SER A 651 -6.71 -12.97 -15.71
C SER A 651 -5.26 -12.82 -16.16
N MET A 652 -4.72 -11.60 -16.08
CA MET A 652 -3.30 -11.34 -16.28
C MET A 652 -2.45 -11.98 -15.17
N GLY A 653 -2.91 -11.97 -13.92
CA GLY A 653 -2.23 -12.67 -12.83
C GLY A 653 -2.08 -14.16 -13.10
N ARG A 654 -3.14 -14.81 -13.61
CA ARG A 654 -3.07 -16.23 -14.03
C ARG A 654 -2.18 -16.43 -15.25
N LEU A 655 -2.09 -15.47 -16.17
CA LEU A 655 -1.13 -15.55 -17.29
C LEU A 655 0.32 -15.56 -16.79
N PHE A 656 0.63 -14.71 -15.80
CA PHE A 656 1.94 -14.65 -15.14
C PHE A 656 2.23 -15.95 -14.39
N ASP A 657 1.26 -16.49 -13.64
CA ASP A 657 1.43 -17.77 -12.95
C ASP A 657 1.74 -18.92 -13.92
N ALA A 658 1.04 -18.96 -15.07
CA ALA A 658 1.29 -19.96 -16.10
C ALA A 658 2.69 -19.81 -16.70
N ALA A 659 3.13 -18.58 -17.01
CA ALA A 659 4.47 -18.31 -17.51
C ALA A 659 5.54 -18.73 -16.49
N ALA A 660 5.36 -18.40 -15.21
CA ALA A 660 6.27 -18.79 -14.13
C ALA A 660 6.42 -20.30 -14.01
N ALA A 661 5.34 -21.07 -14.14
CA ALA A 661 5.38 -22.54 -14.11
C ALA A 661 5.99 -23.15 -15.39
N ILE A 662 5.67 -22.60 -16.58
CA ILE A 662 6.23 -23.07 -17.87
C ILE A 662 7.76 -22.88 -17.89
N LEU A 663 8.24 -21.73 -17.43
CA LEU A 663 9.67 -21.44 -17.23
C LEU A 663 10.23 -22.15 -15.97
N GLY A 664 9.33 -22.54 -15.06
CA GLY A 664 9.52 -23.22 -13.76
C GLY A 664 10.55 -22.52 -12.92
N ILE A 665 10.27 -21.24 -12.83
CA ILE A 665 10.69 -20.32 -11.81
C ILE A 665 9.86 -20.60 -10.55
N CYS A 666 8.55 -20.81 -10.69
CA CYS A 666 7.67 -21.12 -9.57
C CYS A 666 6.52 -22.03 -10.01
N ASP A 667 6.44 -23.21 -9.39
CA ASP A 667 5.41 -24.22 -9.70
C ASP A 667 4.18 -24.13 -8.80
N LYS A 668 4.39 -23.86 -7.51
CA LYS A 668 3.36 -23.84 -6.47
C LYS A 668 3.47 -22.58 -5.64
N ALA A 669 2.36 -21.87 -5.53
CA ALA A 669 2.24 -20.69 -4.70
C ALA A 669 1.98 -21.10 -3.24
N THR A 670 2.82 -20.60 -2.35
CA THR A 670 2.69 -20.64 -0.89
C THR A 670 2.04 -19.38 -0.32
N TYR A 671 1.97 -18.31 -1.11
CA TYR A 671 1.20 -17.10 -0.84
C TYR A 671 0.67 -16.49 -2.15
N GLU A 672 -0.34 -15.63 -2.03
CA GLU A 672 -0.94 -14.95 -3.17
C GLU A 672 0.09 -14.11 -3.95
N GLY A 673 0.11 -14.26 -5.27
CA GLY A 673 1.02 -13.54 -6.18
C GLY A 673 2.44 -14.09 -6.28
N GLU A 674 2.81 -15.14 -5.51
CA GLU A 674 4.19 -15.66 -5.48
C GLU A 674 4.77 -15.97 -6.87
N PRO A 675 4.09 -16.70 -7.77
CA PRO A 675 4.69 -17.01 -9.07
C PRO A 675 4.95 -15.77 -9.92
N ALA A 676 4.06 -14.77 -9.88
CA ALA A 676 4.23 -13.50 -10.58
C ALA A 676 5.40 -12.67 -10.01
N ILE A 677 5.58 -12.67 -8.68
CA ILE A 677 6.69 -11.99 -8.00
C ILE A 677 8.04 -12.66 -8.33
N GLU A 678 8.10 -13.98 -8.31
CA GLU A 678 9.32 -14.72 -8.67
C GLU A 678 9.67 -14.56 -10.16
N LEU A 679 8.65 -14.50 -11.04
CA LEU A 679 8.84 -14.21 -12.45
C LEU A 679 9.41 -12.80 -12.68
N GLU A 680 8.96 -11.81 -11.91
CA GLU A 680 9.54 -10.45 -11.92
C GLU A 680 11.01 -10.46 -11.44
N SER A 681 11.28 -11.15 -10.33
CA SER A 681 12.64 -11.32 -9.79
C SER A 681 13.59 -11.92 -10.83
N ALA A 682 13.15 -12.94 -11.55
CA ALA A 682 13.88 -13.54 -12.66
C ALA A 682 14.18 -12.56 -13.80
N ALA A 683 13.20 -11.72 -14.15
CA ALA A 683 13.38 -10.70 -15.18
C ALA A 683 14.40 -9.62 -14.75
N TRP A 684 14.37 -9.18 -13.48
CA TRP A 684 15.36 -8.24 -12.94
C TRP A 684 16.78 -8.80 -12.99
N ARG A 685 17.01 -10.06 -12.61
CA ARG A 685 18.33 -10.69 -12.70
C ARG A 685 18.90 -10.66 -14.11
N ALA A 686 18.06 -10.93 -15.12
CA ALA A 686 18.48 -10.81 -16.52
C ALA A 686 18.83 -9.37 -16.90
N LEU A 687 18.01 -8.41 -16.48
CA LEU A 687 18.20 -6.99 -16.76
C LEU A 687 19.49 -6.46 -16.12
N ASP A 688 19.73 -6.73 -14.84
CA ASP A 688 20.93 -6.30 -14.11
C ASP A 688 22.21 -6.89 -14.70
N GLY A 689 22.14 -8.13 -15.19
CA GLY A 689 23.21 -8.76 -15.95
C GLY A 689 23.54 -8.04 -17.26
N GLU A 690 22.53 -7.48 -17.95
CA GLU A 690 22.73 -6.68 -19.16
C GLU A 690 23.28 -5.28 -18.85
N ILE A 691 22.80 -4.64 -17.77
CA ILE A 691 23.31 -3.36 -17.27
C ILE A 691 24.81 -3.44 -16.99
N SER A 692 25.21 -4.47 -16.23
CA SER A 692 26.60 -4.68 -15.83
C SER A 692 27.54 -4.86 -17.04
N ARG A 693 27.07 -5.56 -18.08
CA ARG A 693 27.82 -5.74 -19.35
C ARG A 693 27.94 -4.43 -20.14
N PHE A 694 26.89 -3.62 -20.17
CA PHE A 694 26.92 -2.33 -20.86
C PHE A 694 27.89 -1.34 -20.20
N ALA A 695 27.87 -1.24 -18.87
CA ALA A 695 28.80 -0.39 -18.10
C ALA A 695 30.27 -0.82 -18.31
N GLY A 696 30.55 -2.12 -18.34
CA GLY A 696 31.89 -2.64 -18.62
C GLY A 696 32.42 -2.31 -20.02
N ASN A 697 31.54 -2.21 -21.03
CA ASN A 697 31.92 -1.86 -22.41
C ASN A 697 32.12 -0.35 -22.63
N GLN A 698 31.64 0.50 -21.72
CA GLN A 698 31.79 1.97 -21.77
C GLN A 698 33.08 2.48 -21.08
N ALA A 699 33.93 1.60 -20.56
CA ALA A 699 35.21 1.93 -19.89
C ALA A 699 36.30 2.55 -20.80
N GLY A 700 35.90 3.19 -21.91
CA GLY A 700 36.77 3.93 -22.84
C GLY A 700 36.13 5.19 -23.46
N VAL A 701 34.93 5.61 -23.03
CA VAL A 701 34.26 6.82 -23.53
C VAL A 701 33.98 7.77 -22.35
N SER A 702 34.32 9.05 -22.51
CA SER A 702 34.31 10.04 -21.43
C SER A 702 32.94 10.18 -20.75
N ALA A 703 32.97 10.15 -19.41
CA ALA A 703 31.84 10.35 -18.52
C ALA A 703 31.08 11.66 -18.79
N SER A 704 29.96 11.57 -19.50
CA SER A 704 28.89 12.60 -19.46
C SER A 704 27.49 12.08 -19.82
N VAL A 705 27.31 10.78 -20.08
CA VAL A 705 25.96 10.22 -20.28
C VAL A 705 25.40 9.84 -18.91
N SER A 706 24.43 10.63 -18.43
CA SER A 706 23.60 10.30 -17.27
C SER A 706 23.02 8.89 -17.44
N THR A 707 23.42 7.98 -16.56
CA THR A 707 22.89 6.62 -16.38
C THR A 707 21.53 6.68 -15.69
N SER A 708 20.59 7.45 -16.24
CA SER A 708 19.19 7.37 -15.83
C SER A 708 18.62 6.03 -16.29
N LEU A 709 17.75 5.42 -15.48
CA LEU A 709 16.96 4.24 -15.86
C LEU A 709 16.26 4.46 -17.22
N ASP A 710 15.87 5.69 -17.55
CA ASP A 710 15.32 6.07 -18.86
C ASP A 710 16.29 5.92 -20.04
N SER A 711 17.58 6.22 -19.85
CA SER A 711 18.62 5.97 -20.88
C SER A 711 18.83 4.47 -21.07
N LEU A 712 18.60 3.68 -20.03
CA LEU A 712 18.84 2.25 -19.98
C LEU A 712 17.64 1.43 -20.47
N PHE A 713 16.42 1.80 -20.09
CA PHE A 713 15.19 1.35 -20.73
C PHE A 713 15.21 1.73 -22.20
N ARG A 714 15.56 2.97 -22.57
CA ARG A 714 15.80 3.30 -23.98
C ARG A 714 16.89 2.43 -24.58
N TYR A 715 17.99 2.13 -23.92
CA TYR A 715 19.03 1.23 -24.48
C TYR A 715 18.50 -0.20 -24.71
N VAL A 716 17.80 -0.79 -23.74
CA VAL A 716 17.17 -2.12 -23.85
C VAL A 716 16.07 -2.13 -24.92
N LEU A 717 15.31 -1.04 -25.05
CA LEU A 717 14.23 -0.88 -26.02
C LEU A 717 14.73 -0.54 -27.44
N THR A 718 15.77 0.30 -27.58
CA THR A 718 16.30 0.83 -28.86
C THR A 718 17.50 0.07 -29.41
N ASN A 719 18.47 -0.32 -28.57
CA ASN A 719 19.66 -1.10 -28.97
C ASN A 719 19.50 -2.59 -28.75
N ASN A 720 18.37 -3.00 -28.18
CA ASN A 720 17.88 -4.36 -27.99
C ASN A 720 18.90 -5.45 -28.40
N PRO A 721 19.83 -5.86 -27.50
CA PRO A 721 20.58 -7.10 -27.69
C PRO A 721 19.63 -8.32 -27.70
N LEU A 722 18.38 -8.15 -27.26
CA LEU A 722 17.26 -9.10 -27.40
C LEU A 722 16.51 -8.94 -28.75
N SER A 723 16.93 -8.07 -29.67
CA SER A 723 16.40 -8.06 -31.05
C SER A 723 16.68 -9.40 -31.73
N GLY A 724 17.75 -10.10 -31.36
CA GLY A 724 18.00 -11.49 -31.76
C GLY A 724 17.15 -12.55 -31.03
N ILE A 725 16.54 -12.21 -29.88
CA ILE A 725 15.72 -13.15 -29.09
C ILE A 725 14.31 -13.28 -29.65
N PHE A 726 13.82 -12.25 -30.35
CA PHE A 726 12.45 -12.23 -30.89
C PHE A 726 12.33 -11.70 -32.33
N ALA A 727 13.44 -11.47 -33.05
CA ALA A 727 13.41 -11.33 -34.51
C ALA A 727 13.44 -12.70 -35.17
N SER A 728 12.49 -12.94 -36.08
CA SER A 728 12.48 -14.09 -36.97
C SER A 728 13.68 -14.09 -37.91
N ASP A 729 14.25 -15.28 -38.13
CA ASP A 729 15.29 -15.59 -39.11
C ASP A 729 15.00 -15.02 -40.50
N PHE A 730 15.89 -14.17 -41.00
CA PHE A 730 16.02 -13.96 -42.44
C PHE A 730 17.00 -14.99 -43.00
N ALA A 731 16.47 -15.96 -43.73
CA ALA A 731 17.25 -16.82 -44.60
C ALA A 731 18.11 -15.96 -45.55
N LYS A 732 19.43 -16.04 -45.37
CA LYS A 732 20.41 -15.56 -46.35
C LYS A 732 20.25 -16.35 -47.65
N LYS A 733 19.96 -15.66 -48.75
CA LYS A 733 20.47 -16.02 -50.10
C LYS A 733 20.43 -14.78 -51.01
N GLY A 734 21.61 -14.33 -51.44
CA GLY A 734 21.77 -13.47 -52.62
C GLY A 734 22.39 -12.07 -52.39
N SER A 735 23.71 -12.03 -52.17
CA SER A 735 24.76 -11.16 -52.77
C SER A 735 24.46 -9.72 -53.29
N PRO A 736 25.47 -8.82 -53.19
CA PRO A 736 25.34 -7.37 -53.00
C PRO A 736 25.30 -6.57 -54.31
N ASP A 737 24.91 -5.28 -54.24
CA ASP A 737 25.63 -4.21 -54.94
C ASP A 737 25.17 -2.79 -54.54
N THR A 738 26.16 -2.03 -54.03
CA THR A 738 26.47 -0.59 -54.27
C THR A 738 25.50 0.56 -53.92
N LEU A 739 25.92 1.31 -52.88
CA LEU A 739 26.16 2.78 -52.84
C LEU A 739 25.58 3.67 -53.97
N PHE A 740 24.79 4.71 -53.61
CA PHE A 740 25.20 6.13 -53.58
C PHE A 740 24.02 7.09 -53.30
N ALA A 741 24.39 8.32 -52.97
CA ALA A 741 23.66 9.37 -52.29
C ALA A 741 22.78 10.31 -53.15
N THR A 742 21.86 11.00 -52.46
CA THR A 742 21.37 12.39 -52.64
C THR A 742 20.86 12.88 -54.00
N SER A 743 19.59 13.35 -54.04
CA SER A 743 19.21 14.78 -54.21
C SER A 743 17.74 14.95 -54.66
N ALA A 744 17.03 15.89 -54.03
CA ALA A 744 15.79 16.48 -54.53
C ALA A 744 16.11 17.63 -55.52
N PRO A 745 15.19 18.18 -56.35
CA PRO A 745 14.10 19.03 -55.84
C PRO A 745 12.79 19.14 -56.68
N GLY A 746 11.67 19.47 -56.01
CA GLY A 746 10.87 20.67 -56.33
C GLY A 746 9.65 20.62 -57.28
N THR A 747 8.52 21.13 -56.74
CA THR A 747 7.42 21.93 -57.35
C THR A 747 6.14 21.23 -57.90
N GLY A 748 4.97 21.59 -57.32
CA GLY A 748 3.58 21.23 -57.76
C GLY A 748 2.98 22.23 -58.77
N PRO A 749 1.65 22.53 -58.83
CA PRO A 749 0.42 21.89 -58.27
C PRO A 749 -0.81 21.85 -59.26
N LYS A 750 -2.02 21.46 -58.75
CA LYS A 750 -3.43 21.62 -59.28
C LYS A 750 -3.93 20.59 -60.33
N SER A 751 -5.19 20.11 -60.43
CA SER A 751 -6.47 20.27 -59.71
C SER A 751 -7.52 19.23 -60.21
N THR A 752 -8.57 18.99 -59.39
CA THR A 752 -10.03 18.77 -59.69
C THR A 752 -10.60 17.52 -60.40
N HIS A 753 -11.57 16.92 -59.68
CA HIS A 753 -12.88 16.33 -60.04
C HIS A 753 -13.12 14.79 -60.00
N PHE A 754 -14.05 14.43 -59.09
CA PHE A 754 -15.11 13.39 -59.10
C PHE A 754 -14.77 11.96 -59.57
N GLU A 755 -14.95 10.98 -58.67
CA GLU A 755 -16.09 10.04 -58.73
C GLU A 755 -16.13 9.10 -57.52
N SER A 756 -17.35 8.67 -57.19
CA SER A 756 -17.71 7.74 -56.12
C SER A 756 -17.17 6.33 -56.37
N SER A 757 -16.50 5.75 -55.38
CA SER A 757 -16.34 4.30 -55.30
C SER A 757 -16.15 3.87 -53.85
N GLN A 758 -16.96 2.90 -53.44
CA GLN A 758 -16.83 2.13 -52.21
C GLN A 758 -15.36 1.74 -51.98
N THR A 759 -14.74 2.25 -50.92
CA THR A 759 -13.42 1.82 -50.47
C THR A 759 -13.56 1.15 -49.11
N THR A 760 -13.51 -0.18 -49.16
CA THR A 760 -12.97 -1.04 -48.11
C THR A 760 -11.69 -0.40 -47.57
N PHE A 761 -11.71 0.06 -46.32
CA PHE A 761 -10.50 0.51 -45.62
C PHE A 761 -9.62 -0.71 -45.33
N ALA A 762 -8.79 -1.09 -46.31
CA ALA A 762 -7.65 -1.94 -46.07
C ALA A 762 -6.56 -1.08 -45.39
N THR A 763 -6.50 -1.12 -44.07
CA THR A 763 -5.40 -0.58 -43.26
C THR A 763 -4.11 -1.38 -43.54
N GLN A 764 -3.42 -1.08 -44.64
CA GLN A 764 -2.02 -1.44 -44.79
C GLN A 764 -1.14 -0.43 -44.06
N SER A 765 -1.17 -0.48 -42.72
CA SER A 765 -0.01 -0.06 -41.93
C SER A 765 0.95 -1.25 -41.90
N ARG A 766 2.00 -1.21 -42.74
CA ARG A 766 3.14 -2.14 -42.63
C ARG A 766 3.94 -1.80 -41.36
N SER A 767 3.41 -2.13 -40.18
CA SER A 767 4.26 -2.34 -39.01
C SER A 767 4.83 -3.76 -39.11
N LYS A 768 6.13 -3.91 -38.87
CA LYS A 768 6.79 -5.22 -38.82
C LYS A 768 6.06 -6.07 -37.77
N LYS A 769 5.41 -7.17 -38.20
CA LYS A 769 4.84 -8.16 -37.28
C LYS A 769 5.99 -8.84 -36.55
N TYR A 770 6.16 -8.54 -35.27
CA TYR A 770 6.98 -9.38 -34.38
C TYR A 770 6.15 -10.63 -34.07
N VAL A 771 6.69 -11.81 -34.41
CA VAL A 771 5.98 -13.10 -34.28
C VAL A 771 5.79 -13.51 -32.81
N SER A 772 6.40 -12.79 -31.86
CA SER A 772 6.51 -13.14 -30.44
C SER A 772 5.65 -12.30 -29.48
N GLU A 773 4.68 -11.53 -29.97
CA GLU A 773 3.82 -10.66 -29.17
C GLU A 773 2.39 -11.20 -29.07
N LEU A 774 1.58 -10.72 -28.12
CA LEU A 774 0.13 -11.02 -28.11
C LEU A 774 -0.48 -10.50 -29.41
N THR A 775 -1.33 -11.29 -30.06
CA THR A 775 -2.02 -10.84 -31.29
C THR A 775 -3.44 -10.38 -30.99
N VAL A 776 -3.94 -9.45 -31.78
CA VAL A 776 -5.28 -8.88 -31.61
C VAL A 776 -6.21 -9.45 -32.66
N GLN A 777 -7.34 -10.00 -32.21
CA GLN A 777 -8.46 -10.36 -33.07
C GLN A 777 -9.55 -9.30 -32.89
N ALA A 778 -9.96 -8.68 -34.00
CA ALA A 778 -11.06 -7.71 -34.03
C ALA A 778 -12.21 -8.31 -34.85
N ALA A 779 -13.42 -8.37 -34.27
CA ALA A 779 -14.64 -8.44 -35.05
C ALA A 779 -15.28 -7.05 -35.05
N SER A 780 -15.96 -6.68 -36.13
CA SER A 780 -16.76 -5.44 -36.15
C SER A 780 -17.84 -5.56 -35.06
N ASP A 781 -17.82 -4.66 -34.09
CA ASP A 781 -18.73 -4.53 -32.95
C ASP A 781 -18.46 -5.43 -31.71
N SER A 782 -17.31 -6.10 -31.60
CA SER A 782 -16.92 -6.86 -30.39
C SER A 782 -15.70 -6.27 -29.68
N PRO A 783 -15.49 -6.53 -28.37
CA PRO A 783 -14.23 -6.20 -27.71
C PRO A 783 -13.05 -6.87 -28.42
N PHE A 784 -11.89 -6.21 -28.41
CA PHE A 784 -10.66 -6.79 -28.91
C PHE A 784 -10.22 -7.95 -28.01
N VAL A 785 -9.77 -9.05 -28.60
CA VAL A 785 -9.26 -10.21 -27.85
C VAL A 785 -7.75 -10.30 -28.04
N LEU A 786 -7.02 -10.29 -26.92
CA LEU A 786 -5.58 -10.53 -26.89
C LEU A 786 -5.30 -12.04 -26.86
N ASP A 787 -4.74 -12.57 -27.93
CA ASP A 787 -4.36 -13.98 -28.03
C ASP A 787 -2.89 -14.18 -27.61
N PRO A 788 -2.62 -14.88 -26.49
CA PRO A 788 -1.26 -15.13 -26.01
C PRO A 788 -0.55 -16.26 -26.77
N LYS A 789 -1.21 -16.97 -27.70
CA LYS A 789 -0.63 -18.10 -28.43
C LYS A 789 0.76 -17.82 -29.01
N PRO A 790 0.99 -16.73 -29.78
CA PRO A 790 2.29 -16.51 -30.41
C PRO A 790 3.41 -16.24 -29.41
N LEU A 791 3.09 -15.61 -28.28
CA LEU A 791 4.01 -15.40 -27.17
C LEU A 791 4.45 -16.75 -26.57
N PHE A 792 3.50 -17.63 -26.23
CA PHE A 792 3.85 -18.92 -25.64
C PHE A 792 4.53 -19.87 -26.62
N GLU A 793 4.16 -19.85 -27.90
CA GLU A 793 4.86 -20.61 -28.94
C GLU A 793 6.35 -20.17 -29.04
N ALA A 794 6.60 -18.87 -29.02
CA ALA A 794 7.96 -18.32 -29.00
C ALA A 794 8.73 -18.71 -27.73
N LEU A 795 8.10 -18.61 -26.55
CA LEU A 795 8.73 -19.01 -25.29
C LEU A 795 9.10 -20.50 -25.31
N LEU A 796 8.18 -21.37 -25.72
CA LEU A 796 8.42 -22.83 -25.76
C LEU A 796 9.52 -23.21 -26.75
N SER A 797 9.56 -22.57 -27.92
CA SER A 797 10.65 -22.76 -28.90
C SER A 797 12.00 -22.35 -28.33
N ARG A 798 12.06 -21.27 -27.55
CA ARG A 798 13.32 -20.81 -26.93
C ARG A 798 13.78 -21.68 -25.77
N ILE A 799 12.83 -22.22 -24.98
CA ILE A 799 13.11 -23.24 -23.96
C ILE A 799 13.81 -24.45 -24.61
N GLU A 800 13.32 -24.91 -25.76
CA GLU A 800 13.92 -26.02 -26.51
C GLU A 800 15.37 -25.71 -26.95
N THR A 801 15.64 -24.46 -27.32
CA THR A 801 17.01 -24.03 -27.68
C THR A 801 17.94 -23.78 -26.49
N GLY A 802 17.46 -23.97 -25.25
CA GLY A 802 18.26 -23.86 -24.03
C GLY A 802 18.46 -22.43 -23.51
N GLU A 803 17.55 -21.49 -23.85
CA GLU A 803 17.61 -20.13 -23.30
C GLU A 803 17.27 -20.11 -21.80
N SER A 804 17.91 -19.22 -21.03
CA SER A 804 17.71 -19.17 -19.58
C SER A 804 16.33 -18.63 -19.20
N ALA A 805 15.74 -19.20 -18.14
CA ALA A 805 14.44 -18.78 -17.63
C ALA A 805 14.39 -17.28 -17.29
N ASP A 806 15.46 -16.73 -16.71
CA ASP A 806 15.57 -15.29 -16.40
C ASP A 806 15.44 -14.41 -17.66
N ARG A 807 16.07 -14.78 -18.79
CA ARG A 807 15.96 -14.02 -20.06
C ARG A 807 14.57 -14.14 -20.66
N LEU A 808 13.97 -15.33 -20.59
CA LEU A 808 12.62 -15.57 -21.08
C LEU A 808 11.58 -14.81 -20.24
N ALA A 809 11.79 -14.72 -18.93
CA ALA A 809 10.96 -13.91 -18.03
C ALA A 809 11.01 -12.43 -18.43
N LEU A 810 12.20 -11.87 -18.67
CA LEU A 810 12.33 -10.49 -19.17
C LEU A 810 11.64 -10.29 -20.51
N GLY A 811 11.83 -11.23 -21.44
CA GLY A 811 11.16 -11.24 -22.75
C GLY A 811 9.63 -11.24 -22.65
N PHE A 812 9.08 -12.04 -21.74
CA PHE A 812 7.66 -12.08 -21.45
C PHE A 812 7.14 -10.71 -20.98
N HIS A 813 7.78 -10.07 -19.98
CA HIS A 813 7.35 -8.76 -19.48
C HIS A 813 7.34 -7.69 -20.58
N ILE A 814 8.40 -7.64 -21.40
CA ILE A 814 8.50 -6.70 -22.54
C ILE A 814 7.36 -6.94 -23.54
N ALA A 815 7.06 -8.20 -23.86
CA ALA A 815 6.00 -8.55 -24.80
C ALA A 815 4.61 -8.14 -24.28
N ILE A 816 4.32 -8.33 -22.99
CA ILE A 816 3.07 -7.87 -22.36
C ILE A 816 2.96 -6.35 -22.44
N ALA A 817 4.00 -5.61 -22.05
CA ALA A 817 4.00 -4.14 -22.05
C ALA A 817 3.75 -3.57 -23.45
N ARG A 818 4.52 -4.01 -24.46
CA ARG A 818 4.38 -3.56 -25.86
C ARG A 818 3.02 -3.87 -26.46
N SER A 819 2.54 -5.09 -26.25
CA SER A 819 1.25 -5.50 -26.78
C SER A 819 0.11 -4.68 -26.18
N SER A 820 0.20 -4.42 -24.86
CA SER A 820 -0.79 -3.63 -24.14
C SER A 820 -0.78 -2.17 -24.59
N ALA A 821 0.40 -1.56 -24.74
CA ALA A 821 0.52 -0.18 -25.25
C ALA A 821 0.00 -0.04 -26.69
N ARG A 822 0.27 -1.01 -27.56
CA ARG A 822 -0.24 -1.02 -28.94
C ARG A 822 -1.77 -1.04 -28.97
N ILE A 823 -2.40 -1.87 -28.14
CA ILE A 823 -3.86 -2.00 -28.08
C ILE A 823 -4.47 -0.77 -27.45
N ALA A 824 -3.86 -0.25 -26.40
CA ALA A 824 -4.29 0.99 -25.78
C ALA A 824 -4.32 2.14 -26.79
N ARG A 825 -3.27 2.28 -27.61
CA ARG A 825 -3.24 3.27 -28.70
C ARG A 825 -4.38 3.11 -29.70
N GLU A 826 -4.70 1.87 -30.10
CA GLU A 826 -5.80 1.60 -31.04
C GLU A 826 -7.17 1.97 -30.44
N ILE A 827 -7.41 1.56 -29.19
CA ILE A 827 -8.66 1.88 -28.48
C ILE A 827 -8.78 3.39 -28.27
N CYS A 828 -7.73 4.04 -27.77
CA CYS A 828 -7.66 5.48 -27.58
C CYS A 828 -7.96 6.24 -28.87
N ALA A 829 -7.36 5.84 -29.99
CA ALA A 829 -7.62 6.44 -31.30
C ALA A 829 -9.07 6.22 -31.77
N ARG A 830 -9.66 5.05 -31.51
CA ARG A 830 -11.07 4.75 -31.84
C ARG A 830 -12.05 5.58 -31.02
N GLU A 831 -11.78 5.74 -29.73
CA GLU A 831 -12.67 6.37 -28.76
C GLU A 831 -12.45 7.88 -28.62
N GLY A 832 -11.37 8.43 -29.20
CA GLY A 832 -10.99 9.83 -29.03
C GLY A 832 -10.50 10.17 -27.62
N ILE A 833 -9.83 9.21 -26.97
CA ILE A 833 -9.28 9.32 -25.62
C ILE A 833 -7.75 9.41 -25.71
N ASP A 834 -7.12 10.21 -24.86
CA ASP A 834 -5.66 10.37 -24.81
C ASP A 834 -5.04 9.94 -23.46
N THR A 835 -5.88 9.56 -22.50
CA THR A 835 -5.49 9.28 -21.13
C THR A 835 -5.77 7.83 -20.73
N VAL A 836 -4.77 7.18 -20.14
CA VAL A 836 -4.79 5.79 -19.69
C VAL A 836 -4.61 5.71 -18.17
N ALA A 837 -5.51 5.01 -17.49
CA ALA A 837 -5.41 4.72 -16.06
C ALA A 837 -4.94 3.28 -15.83
N LEU A 838 -3.88 3.08 -15.03
CA LEU A 838 -3.34 1.74 -14.72
C LEU A 838 -3.67 1.37 -13.27
N SER A 839 -4.32 0.23 -13.07
CA SER A 839 -4.63 -0.29 -11.73
C SER A 839 -4.86 -1.81 -11.74
N GLY A 840 -4.98 -2.44 -10.58
CA GLY A 840 -5.03 -3.89 -10.39
C GLY A 840 -3.73 -4.46 -9.84
N GLY A 841 -3.82 -5.57 -9.11
CA GLY A 841 -2.73 -6.13 -8.31
C GLY A 841 -1.49 -6.52 -9.10
N VAL A 842 -1.59 -6.79 -10.41
CA VAL A 842 -0.42 -7.12 -11.26
C VAL A 842 0.49 -5.91 -11.45
N PHE A 843 -0.01 -4.67 -11.35
CA PHE A 843 0.84 -3.48 -11.41
C PHE A 843 1.68 -3.23 -10.14
N MET A 844 1.56 -4.09 -9.12
CA MET A 844 2.61 -4.20 -8.10
C MET A 844 3.92 -4.74 -8.69
N ASN A 845 3.91 -5.31 -9.90
CA ASN A 845 5.10 -5.62 -10.66
C ASN A 845 5.73 -4.32 -11.16
N ARG A 846 6.84 -3.91 -10.55
CA ARG A 846 7.53 -2.64 -10.83
C ARG A 846 8.03 -2.62 -12.26
N LEU A 847 8.61 -3.73 -12.73
CA LEU A 847 9.15 -3.83 -14.08
C LEU A 847 8.06 -3.63 -15.14
N LEU A 848 6.92 -4.32 -15.00
CA LEU A 848 5.80 -4.19 -15.93
C LEU A 848 5.22 -2.78 -15.91
N LEU A 849 5.02 -2.20 -14.72
CA LEU A 849 4.49 -0.84 -14.59
C LEU A 849 5.39 0.18 -15.28
N GLN A 850 6.71 0.11 -15.06
CA GLN A 850 7.69 1.00 -15.70
C GLN A 850 7.72 0.81 -17.23
N LEU A 851 7.81 -0.45 -17.70
CA LEU A 851 7.83 -0.77 -19.13
C LEU A 851 6.56 -0.27 -19.83
N LEU A 852 5.39 -0.55 -19.27
CA LEU A 852 4.12 -0.14 -19.88
C LEU A 852 3.94 1.37 -19.85
N THR A 853 4.27 2.03 -18.72
CA THR A 853 4.18 3.49 -18.61
C THR A 853 5.05 4.18 -19.66
N HIS A 854 6.27 3.67 -19.88
CA HIS A 854 7.17 4.17 -20.91
C HIS A 854 6.60 3.97 -22.32
N GLU A 855 6.19 2.75 -22.67
CA GLU A 855 5.62 2.44 -24.00
C GLU A 855 4.35 3.24 -24.30
N LEU A 856 3.50 3.53 -23.30
CA LEU A 856 2.31 4.38 -23.44
C LEU A 856 2.68 5.85 -23.67
N LYS A 857 3.64 6.39 -22.92
CA LYS A 857 4.12 7.77 -23.11
C LYS A 857 4.79 7.97 -24.45
N ASP A 858 5.55 6.99 -24.93
CA ASP A 858 6.23 7.01 -26.24
C ASP A 858 5.23 7.09 -27.41
N VAL A 859 4.03 6.53 -27.25
CA VAL A 859 2.94 6.66 -28.25
C VAL A 859 2.05 7.89 -28.01
N GLY A 860 2.42 8.78 -27.10
CA GLY A 860 1.78 10.07 -26.87
C GLY A 860 0.56 10.04 -25.93
N LEU A 861 0.39 8.98 -25.14
CA LEU A 861 -0.71 8.87 -24.17
C LEU A 861 -0.31 9.40 -22.79
N ALA A 862 -1.23 10.09 -22.13
CA ALA A 862 -1.09 10.43 -20.72
C ALA A 862 -1.35 9.17 -19.86
N VAL A 863 -0.55 8.97 -18.81
CA VAL A 863 -0.62 7.78 -17.96
C VAL A 863 -0.85 8.19 -16.51
N LEU A 864 -1.87 7.60 -15.89
CA LEU A 864 -2.27 7.82 -14.51
C LEU A 864 -2.11 6.53 -13.70
N VAL A 865 -1.53 6.64 -12.51
CA VAL A 865 -1.30 5.56 -11.54
C VAL A 865 -1.68 6.12 -10.16
N PRO A 866 -2.34 5.36 -9.27
CA PRO A 866 -2.70 5.86 -7.94
C PRO A 866 -1.47 5.98 -7.03
N HIS A 867 -1.45 7.02 -6.18
CA HIS A 867 -0.38 7.29 -5.21
C HIS A 867 -0.90 7.35 -3.77
N ALA A 868 -2.18 7.66 -3.56
CA ALA A 868 -2.77 7.75 -2.22
C ALA A 868 -3.27 6.39 -1.69
N VAL A 869 -3.64 5.49 -2.60
CA VAL A 869 -4.11 4.13 -2.33
C VAL A 869 -3.25 3.11 -3.09
N PRO A 870 -3.21 1.84 -2.66
CA PRO A 870 -2.51 0.82 -3.41
C PRO A 870 -3.12 0.56 -4.79
N VAL A 871 -2.31 0.16 -5.76
CA VAL A 871 -2.80 -0.36 -7.06
C VAL A 871 -3.55 -1.70 -6.93
N ASN A 872 -3.38 -2.40 -5.81
CA ASN A 872 -4.08 -3.65 -5.52
C ASN A 872 -5.44 -3.41 -4.85
N ASP A 873 -6.11 -4.51 -4.48
CA ASP A 873 -7.45 -4.52 -3.87
C ASP A 873 -7.65 -3.56 -2.69
N GLY A 874 -6.58 -3.14 -2.00
CA GLY A 874 -6.66 -2.10 -0.97
C GLY A 874 -7.29 -0.77 -1.42
N CYS A 875 -7.39 -0.49 -2.74
CA CYS A 875 -8.09 0.68 -3.28
C CYS A 875 -9.58 0.48 -3.60
N ILE A 876 -10.08 -0.77 -3.64
CA ILE A 876 -11.41 -1.06 -4.18
C ILE A 876 -12.52 -0.30 -3.45
N ALA A 877 -12.44 -0.17 -2.12
CA ALA A 877 -13.44 0.58 -1.36
C ALA A 877 -13.49 2.07 -1.74
N TYR A 878 -12.35 2.68 -2.06
CA TYR A 878 -12.27 4.07 -2.51
C TYR A 878 -12.92 4.26 -3.89
N GLY A 879 -12.62 3.35 -4.83
CA GLY A 879 -13.26 3.33 -6.14
C GLY A 879 -14.78 3.07 -6.08
N GLN A 880 -15.20 2.12 -5.24
CA GLN A 880 -16.61 1.83 -4.97
C GLN A 880 -17.36 3.06 -4.45
N ALA A 881 -16.79 3.77 -3.47
CA ALA A 881 -17.39 4.97 -2.91
C ALA A 881 -17.59 6.07 -3.98
N ALA A 882 -16.60 6.28 -4.84
CA ALA A 882 -16.68 7.20 -5.95
C ALA A 882 -17.77 6.84 -6.97
N ILE A 883 -17.80 5.59 -7.42
CA ILE A 883 -18.76 5.09 -8.41
C ILE A 883 -20.19 5.20 -7.87
N ALA A 884 -20.41 4.81 -6.62
CA ALA A 884 -21.73 4.88 -6.03
C ALA A 884 -22.23 6.32 -5.89
N ARG A 885 -21.37 7.26 -5.46
CA ARG A 885 -21.74 8.68 -5.41
C ARG A 885 -22.10 9.21 -6.79
N ALA A 886 -21.34 8.88 -7.82
CA ALA A 886 -21.63 9.26 -9.20
C ALA A 886 -22.97 8.70 -9.71
N ARG A 887 -23.23 7.40 -9.50
CA ARG A 887 -24.49 6.74 -9.92
C ARG A 887 -25.71 7.28 -9.17
N LEU A 888 -25.58 7.52 -7.86
CA LEU A 888 -26.69 8.02 -7.04
C LEU A 888 -27.00 9.48 -7.34
N ALA A 889 -25.98 10.32 -7.57
CA ALA A 889 -26.15 11.70 -8.06
C ALA A 889 -26.91 11.75 -9.40
N GLN A 890 -26.51 10.91 -10.37
CA GLN A 890 -27.20 10.81 -11.66
C GLN A 890 -28.66 10.35 -11.53
N THR A 891 -28.96 9.51 -10.54
CA THR A 891 -30.32 9.04 -10.28
C THR A 891 -31.17 10.13 -9.62
N ALA A 892 -30.60 10.94 -8.74
CA ALA A 892 -31.29 12.05 -8.09
C ALA A 892 -31.62 13.21 -9.06
N LEU A 893 -30.84 13.36 -10.13
CA LEU A 893 -31.06 14.36 -11.20
C LEU A 893 -32.15 13.94 -12.21
N ARG A 894 -32.54 12.66 -12.24
CA ARG A 894 -33.58 12.11 -13.13
C ARG A 894 -34.92 12.04 -12.40
#